data_AF-A0A819WPP1-F1
#
_entry.id   AF-A0A819WPP1-F1
#
_cell.length_a   1.000
_cell.length_b   1.000
_cell.length_c   1.000
_cell.angle_alpha   90.00
_cell.angle_beta   90.00
_cell.angle_gamma   90.00
#
_symmetry.space_group_name_H-M   'P 1'
#
loop_
_entity.id
_entity.type
_entity.pdbx_description
1 polymer ?
#
loop_
_entity_poly.entity_id
_entity_poly.type
_entity_poly.pdbx_seq_one_letter_code
_entity_poly.pdbx_strand_id
1 'polypeptide(L)'
;RFHQICSSDFISDRWIKTINFGLNTTYFSAYDFRTEGSAIFQSLESFCRLSKDYAIQSIDSFNKDLFISQEVLKESVFQSQINFITHEFQLSSPIEFTTELELIRKLIVGNRFLSALHTDYVSGYTDVQDVGIQLQTINRVFPDARRSTCSCRTEIDCNVESMIFDEFGQTDLAYYPPDNKTLMKIPGMLHSCLPVNTILLSTLECFYNQTCLNDLVSLLPTTETFTAMSEFEQSRYKLNSTIQTIIDNLMIEEWVINISYKKYYDQCAPISCTYFEDKKYDWKFVLTQLIGLLGSLIMNGSNQHQINYQRIATRLYLFVLLISLIIVSFYLLLNKDLQQKTIHQPSEFQFKELEKIYSSNLYCPCSTDSMSYSTFITIEPYFHQVCLSDITSDAWINYVKGDNIRNAYYSRLDYRNSGVYQFQLLSMLCQHAQQTVNISIKTFLQTQFLSSQVISQNRFETKVNSTINDWKSETIDQFLQTIKMFQAVSHGNQLMSQQFIYYMDSNGIKLNLKVQEYLNCSCTRSSSCLFPIDRYFYFPLGSSFNFSPLNENLSPPNETIESIINRLMIDSWTSNISFSSYYDICSPSSCTYQYISRNDLFFVITTILGIFGGLSLGLKLLTLIILRFIEKTINNNSFNGFITMIKNLFVCNTEKRLINRFHFIFLLLILCVIFIFSAFKPKSVTIQIIKPSLSNYKDLLKDHYYSLQCSCSQISIPYETFLNIEPHFHDLCSSQFISDEWIYYLYGEGNLFHRFSFDDYRYSAPGQFLLLSSFCKLSQGKVNHTLSRLLASYFINSQLLSENHLIEQIEIILNRLQSTTFNSFLNLLNLIREIIGSNMIMNVWSTNWEYSFQTEFILPVARTEPVNYGECNCGLSFKCTQSSGGMMSGCYPLESILQTKLYCFYDQNCIDSSGNFTSLNMSTLEKSQFNLNSTIESILNNLMIEEYKTNLSYENYFNQCQPLSCSYSYIKTHDITQTIISLISLYGGLVIITRCLAIIFVKIYQHKKNRINPEVLQQNI
;
A
#
# COMPACT_ATOMS: atom_id res chain seq x y z
N ARG A 1 14.92 -7.01 18.12
CA ARG A 1 15.49 -6.76 19.46
C ARG A 1 15.67 -5.25 19.61
N PHE A 2 15.23 -4.67 20.73
CA PHE A 2 15.38 -3.22 21.00
C PHE A 2 16.68 -2.94 21.78
N HIS A 3 17.12 -1.68 21.73
CA HIS A 3 18.32 -1.19 22.43
C HIS A 3 18.18 -1.34 23.96
N GLN A 4 19.29 -1.68 24.63
CA GLN A 4 19.32 -2.00 26.07
C GLN A 4 18.72 -0.89 26.95
N ILE A 5 18.91 0.38 26.55
CA ILE A 5 18.34 1.56 27.22
C ILE A 5 16.83 1.42 27.47
N CYS A 6 16.09 0.84 26.51
CA CYS A 6 14.64 0.68 26.56
C CYS A 6 14.16 -0.44 27.51
N SER A 7 15.10 -1.13 28.16
CA SER A 7 14.85 -2.12 29.22
C SER A 7 15.64 -1.84 30.50
N SER A 8 16.35 -0.71 30.54
CA SER A 8 17.21 -0.33 31.67
C SER A 8 16.43 0.42 32.76
N ASP A 9 17.05 0.56 33.93
CA ASP A 9 16.50 1.37 35.02
C ASP A 9 16.37 2.86 34.65
N PHE A 10 17.10 3.35 33.64
CA PHE A 10 17.16 4.78 33.27
C PHE A 10 15.87 5.31 32.63
N ILE A 11 14.97 4.44 32.19
CA ILE A 11 13.63 4.82 31.73
C ILE A 11 12.54 4.45 32.74
N SER A 12 12.93 4.04 33.95
CA SER A 12 11.97 3.67 34.99
C SER A 12 11.51 4.89 35.80
N ASP A 13 10.28 4.78 36.32
CA ASP A 13 9.74 5.68 37.34
C ASP A 13 10.71 5.95 38.50
N ARG A 14 11.50 4.93 38.89
CA ARG A 14 12.44 4.99 40.00
C ARG A 14 13.60 5.96 39.71
N TRP A 15 14.20 5.86 38.52
CA TRP A 15 15.24 6.77 38.07
C TRP A 15 14.68 8.19 37.88
N ILE A 16 13.56 8.32 37.17
CA ILE A 16 12.94 9.62 36.87
C ILE A 16 12.55 10.36 38.16
N LYS A 17 12.03 9.66 39.17
CA LYS A 17 11.71 10.25 40.49
C LYS A 17 12.97 10.69 41.24
N THR A 18 14.05 9.92 41.14
CA THR A 18 15.33 10.21 41.81
C THR A 18 15.96 11.51 41.31
N ILE A 19 15.91 11.76 40.00
CA ILE A 19 16.49 12.96 39.39
C ILE A 19 15.52 14.16 39.40
N ASN A 20 14.27 13.99 39.84
CA ASN A 20 13.27 15.06 39.85
C ASN A 20 13.31 15.86 41.16
N PHE A 21 13.88 17.07 41.09
CA PHE A 21 13.99 18.00 42.21
C PHE A 21 12.73 18.83 42.52
N GLY A 22 11.62 18.63 41.81
CA GLY A 22 10.32 19.23 42.12
C GLY A 22 10.35 20.75 42.26
N LEU A 23 9.88 21.29 43.38
CA LEU A 23 9.81 22.73 43.68
C LEU A 23 11.20 23.40 43.85
N ASN A 24 12.26 22.61 43.99
CA ASN A 24 13.62 23.13 44.18
C ASN A 24 14.36 23.46 42.86
N THR A 25 13.76 23.21 41.69
CA THR A 25 14.34 23.58 40.39
C THR A 25 14.57 25.09 40.25
N THR A 26 13.86 25.89 41.05
CA THR A 26 14.03 27.35 41.10
C THR A 26 15.36 27.79 41.76
N TYR A 27 16.09 26.89 42.43
CA TYR A 27 17.39 27.17 43.07
C TYR A 27 18.59 26.79 42.20
N PHE A 28 18.40 26.00 41.15
CA PHE A 28 19.49 25.61 40.26
C PHE A 28 19.61 26.56 39.08
N SER A 29 20.82 26.65 38.53
CA SER A 29 21.02 27.23 37.21
C SER A 29 20.18 26.46 36.20
N ALA A 30 19.61 27.13 35.19
CA ALA A 30 18.90 26.39 34.13
C ALA A 30 19.84 25.54 33.26
N TYR A 31 21.16 25.80 33.33
CA TYR A 31 22.19 24.96 32.72
C TYR A 31 22.51 23.71 33.56
N ASP A 32 21.98 23.60 34.78
CA ASP A 32 22.23 22.46 35.66
C ASP A 32 21.42 21.25 35.22
N PHE A 33 22.08 20.10 35.10
CA PHE A 33 21.44 18.82 34.75
C PHE A 33 20.23 18.50 35.64
N ARG A 34 20.23 18.89 36.93
CA ARG A 34 19.13 18.62 37.86
C ARG A 34 17.86 19.41 37.55
N THR A 35 17.94 20.45 36.71
CA THR A 35 16.79 21.25 36.28
C THR A 35 15.96 20.51 35.22
N GLU A 36 16.60 19.90 34.22
CA GLU A 36 15.92 19.25 33.10
C GLU A 36 16.07 17.72 33.04
N GLY A 37 16.92 17.13 33.89
CA GLY A 37 17.25 15.71 33.89
C GLY A 37 16.02 14.80 33.90
N SER A 38 15.02 15.09 34.74
CA SER A 38 13.78 14.30 34.74
C SER A 38 13.03 14.35 33.42
N ALA A 39 13.01 15.50 32.75
CA ALA A 39 12.31 15.69 31.48
C ALA A 39 13.05 14.99 30.32
N ILE A 40 14.38 15.01 30.34
CA ILE A 40 15.25 14.26 29.41
C ILE A 40 14.92 12.75 29.45
N PHE A 41 14.90 12.15 30.65
CA PHE A 41 14.67 10.71 30.77
C PHE A 41 13.20 10.29 30.59
N GLN A 42 12.24 11.16 30.89
CA GLN A 42 10.83 10.96 30.51
C GLN A 42 10.64 10.98 28.99
N SER A 43 11.35 11.87 28.29
CA SER A 43 11.36 11.92 26.83
C SER A 43 11.93 10.61 26.27
N LEU A 44 13.05 10.15 26.82
CA LEU A 44 13.68 8.89 26.43
C LEU A 44 12.78 7.67 26.67
N GLU A 45 12.12 7.59 27.83
CA GLU A 45 11.11 6.56 28.12
C GLU A 45 10.00 6.57 27.07
N SER A 46 9.46 7.77 26.77
CA SER A 46 8.41 7.94 25.78
C SER A 46 8.88 7.49 24.39
N PHE A 47 10.08 7.86 23.96
CA PHE A 47 10.61 7.43 22.66
C PHE A 47 10.87 5.93 22.59
N CYS A 48 11.34 5.30 23.68
CA CYS A 48 11.45 3.85 23.77
C CYS A 48 10.09 3.16 23.60
N ARG A 49 9.07 3.65 24.31
CA ARG A 49 7.70 3.10 24.22
C ARG A 49 7.11 3.31 22.82
N LEU A 50 7.15 4.53 22.29
CA LEU A 50 6.60 4.87 20.97
C LEU A 50 7.30 4.11 19.85
N SER A 51 8.63 3.99 19.89
CA SER A 51 9.37 3.24 18.86
C SER A 51 9.01 1.76 18.89
N LYS A 52 8.81 1.19 20.09
CA LYS A 52 8.39 -0.20 20.26
C LYS A 52 6.96 -0.44 19.77
N ASP A 53 6.03 0.41 20.21
CA ASP A 53 4.62 0.31 19.82
C ASP A 53 4.49 0.44 18.29
N TYR A 54 5.13 1.45 17.70
CA TYR A 54 5.14 1.67 16.25
C TYR A 54 5.77 0.49 15.50
N ALA A 55 6.95 0.01 15.90
CA ALA A 55 7.60 -1.12 15.23
C ALA A 55 6.74 -2.40 15.27
N ILE A 56 6.09 -2.69 16.41
CA ILE A 56 5.19 -3.86 16.54
C ILE A 56 3.97 -3.69 15.64
N GLN A 57 3.34 -2.52 15.63
CA GLN A 57 2.20 -2.22 14.76
C GLN A 57 2.57 -2.34 13.27
N SER A 58 3.73 -1.81 12.86
CA SER A 58 4.22 -1.93 11.50
C SER A 58 4.48 -3.40 11.12
N ILE A 59 5.06 -4.20 12.02
CA ILE A 59 5.26 -5.65 11.79
C ILE A 59 3.91 -6.37 11.66
N ASP A 60 2.95 -6.07 12.51
CA ASP A 60 1.63 -6.70 12.49
C ASP A 60 0.86 -6.35 11.22
N SER A 61 1.00 -5.11 10.72
CA SER A 61 0.47 -4.70 9.42
C SER A 61 1.16 -5.45 8.28
N PHE A 62 2.49 -5.44 8.25
CA PHE A 62 3.30 -6.13 7.23
C PHE A 62 3.03 -7.64 7.15
N ASN A 63 2.82 -8.31 8.28
CA ASN A 63 2.52 -9.74 8.32
C ASN A 63 1.10 -10.09 7.84
N LYS A 64 0.18 -9.13 7.82
CA LYS A 64 -1.18 -9.29 7.28
C LYS A 64 -1.23 -9.07 5.77
N ASP A 65 -0.25 -8.34 5.22
CA ASP A 65 -0.14 -8.13 3.78
C ASP A 65 -0.02 -9.45 3.02
N LEU A 66 -0.89 -9.64 2.04
CA LEU A 66 -0.92 -10.85 1.23
C LEU A 66 0.17 -10.80 0.15
N PHE A 67 1.11 -11.74 0.22
CA PHE A 67 2.03 -11.99 -0.89
C PHE A 67 1.29 -12.71 -2.03
N ILE A 68 1.05 -12.00 -3.15
CA ILE A 68 0.28 -12.51 -4.29
C ILE A 68 1.22 -12.84 -5.46
N SER A 69 1.22 -14.09 -5.92
CA SER A 69 1.85 -14.49 -7.17
C SER A 69 0.87 -15.26 -8.06
N GLN A 70 0.87 -14.98 -9.37
CA GLN A 70 0.00 -15.66 -10.35
C GLN A 70 0.44 -17.11 -10.61
N GLU A 71 1.74 -17.37 -10.49
CA GLU A 71 2.36 -18.68 -10.64
C GLU A 71 3.26 -18.96 -9.42
N VAL A 72 3.64 -20.23 -9.23
CA VAL A 72 4.68 -20.58 -8.26
C VAL A 72 5.98 -19.93 -8.71
N LEU A 73 6.50 -19.01 -7.90
CA LEU A 73 7.76 -18.36 -8.16
C LEU A 73 8.90 -19.36 -8.01
N LYS A 74 9.91 -19.26 -8.89
CA LYS A 74 11.18 -19.95 -8.66
C LYS A 74 11.78 -19.46 -7.35
N GLU A 75 12.45 -20.35 -6.60
CA GLU A 75 13.03 -20.02 -5.30
C GLU A 75 13.95 -18.79 -5.34
N SER A 76 14.78 -18.66 -6.37
CA SER A 76 15.65 -17.48 -6.53
C SER A 76 14.88 -16.17 -6.72
N VAL A 77 13.73 -16.20 -7.40
CA VAL A 77 12.86 -15.04 -7.64
C VAL A 77 12.10 -14.69 -6.38
N PHE A 78 11.53 -15.69 -5.71
CA PHE A 78 10.87 -15.52 -4.42
C PHE A 78 11.81 -14.88 -3.39
N GLN A 79 13.03 -15.41 -3.25
CA GLN A 79 14.01 -14.86 -2.30
C GLN A 79 14.37 -13.41 -2.64
N SER A 80 14.59 -13.08 -3.91
CA SER A 80 14.89 -11.71 -4.32
C SER A 80 13.74 -10.74 -4.00
N GLN A 81 12.49 -11.14 -4.24
CA GLN A 81 11.31 -10.31 -3.98
C GLN A 81 11.08 -10.11 -2.48
N ILE A 82 11.14 -11.19 -1.69
CA ILE A 82 10.93 -11.08 -0.23
C ILE A 82 12.07 -10.30 0.43
N ASN A 83 13.32 -10.49 0.00
CA ASN A 83 14.44 -9.70 0.52
C ASN A 83 14.27 -8.21 0.19
N PHE A 84 13.81 -7.87 -1.01
CA PHE A 84 13.51 -6.48 -1.38
C PHE A 84 12.40 -5.89 -0.52
N ILE A 85 11.25 -6.58 -0.42
CA ILE A 85 10.09 -6.14 0.37
C ILE A 85 10.48 -5.96 1.85
N THR A 86 11.25 -6.90 2.40
CA THR A 86 11.70 -6.82 3.80
C THR A 86 12.71 -5.70 4.01
N HIS A 87 13.63 -5.49 3.06
CA HIS A 87 14.59 -4.39 3.12
C HIS A 87 13.89 -3.03 3.05
N GLU A 88 12.87 -2.91 2.19
CA GLU A 88 12.04 -1.70 2.08
C GLU A 88 11.32 -1.41 3.40
N PHE A 89 10.67 -2.40 3.99
CA PHE A 89 10.04 -2.29 5.31
C PHE A 89 11.01 -1.80 6.40
N GLN A 90 12.23 -2.35 6.44
CA GLN A 90 13.25 -1.95 7.42
C GLN A 90 13.72 -0.49 7.26
N LEU A 91 13.62 0.07 6.05
CA LEU A 91 14.01 1.45 5.75
C LEU A 91 12.85 2.43 5.92
N SER A 92 11.65 2.06 5.46
CA SER A 92 10.50 2.98 5.41
C SER A 92 9.92 3.25 6.79
N SER A 93 9.80 2.24 7.66
CA SER A 93 9.21 2.42 8.99
C SER A 93 9.97 3.43 9.86
N PRO A 94 11.31 3.37 10.01
CA PRO A 94 12.02 4.38 10.80
C PRO A 94 11.95 5.79 10.20
N ILE A 95 11.93 5.92 8.87
CA ILE A 95 11.85 7.22 8.18
C ILE A 95 10.51 7.90 8.43
N GLU A 96 9.41 7.17 8.39
CA GLU A 96 8.07 7.73 8.67
C GLU A 96 7.98 8.24 10.11
N PHE A 97 8.42 7.44 11.10
CA PHE A 97 8.48 7.83 12.50
C PHE A 97 9.35 9.08 12.73
N THR A 98 10.53 9.13 12.09
CA THR A 98 11.48 10.25 12.25
C THR A 98 10.97 11.52 11.57
N THR A 99 10.30 11.39 10.42
CA THR A 99 9.70 12.53 9.71
C THR A 99 8.66 13.22 10.60
N GLU A 100 7.86 12.44 11.32
CA GLU A 100 6.86 12.93 12.25
C GLU A 100 7.49 13.67 13.44
N LEU A 101 8.50 13.07 14.07
CA LEU A 101 9.26 13.68 15.16
C LEU A 101 9.91 15.01 14.72
N GLU A 102 10.54 15.02 13.55
CA GLU A 102 11.16 16.23 12.99
C GLU A 102 10.14 17.32 12.71
N LEU A 103 8.98 16.99 12.13
CA LEU A 103 7.93 17.97 11.90
C LEU A 103 7.48 18.63 13.21
N ILE A 104 7.20 17.85 14.25
CA ILE A 104 6.80 18.39 15.56
C ILE A 104 7.90 19.29 16.13
N ARG A 105 9.16 18.85 16.09
CA ARG A 105 10.30 19.66 16.54
C ARG A 105 10.38 20.99 15.80
N LYS A 106 10.30 20.98 14.46
CA LYS A 106 10.36 22.22 13.66
C LYS A 106 9.17 23.14 13.92
N LEU A 107 7.97 22.61 14.17
CA LEU A 107 6.80 23.41 14.53
C LEU A 107 6.97 24.08 15.91
N ILE A 108 7.55 23.38 16.89
CA ILE A 108 7.87 23.95 18.21
C ILE A 108 8.87 25.11 18.06
N VAL A 109 9.94 24.91 17.29
CA VAL A 109 10.98 25.93 17.09
C VAL A 109 10.43 27.13 16.34
N GLY A 110 9.73 26.89 15.23
CA GLY A 110 9.26 27.95 14.36
C GLY A 110 8.18 28.82 15.00
N ASN A 111 7.35 28.23 15.86
CA ASN A 111 6.42 28.99 16.70
C ASN A 111 7.05 29.56 17.98
N ARG A 112 8.27 29.14 18.34
CA ARG A 112 9.00 29.55 19.57
C ARG A 112 8.19 29.33 20.84
N PHE A 113 7.72 28.10 21.04
CA PHE A 113 7.04 27.76 22.30
C PHE A 113 8.00 27.78 23.48
N LEU A 114 7.51 28.29 24.61
CA LEU A 114 8.27 28.42 25.85
C LEU A 114 8.34 27.09 26.61
N SER A 115 9.51 26.73 27.11
CA SER A 115 9.67 25.67 28.10
C SER A 115 9.49 26.19 29.52
N ALA A 116 8.70 25.48 30.34
CA ALA A 116 8.54 25.78 31.77
C ALA A 116 9.83 25.57 32.58
N LEU A 117 10.84 24.91 32.00
CA LEU A 117 12.16 24.72 32.61
C LEU A 117 13.14 25.87 32.32
N HIS A 118 12.73 26.85 31.49
CA HIS A 118 13.56 27.97 31.06
C HIS A 118 14.88 27.56 30.36
N THR A 119 14.86 26.42 29.66
CA THR A 119 16.00 25.88 28.89
C THR A 119 16.22 26.60 27.57
N ASP A 120 15.16 27.21 27.02
CA ASP A 120 15.17 27.98 25.76
C ASP A 120 15.18 29.48 26.02
N TYR A 121 14.28 29.95 26.89
CA TYR A 121 14.09 31.35 27.24
C TYR A 121 13.86 31.52 28.74
N VAL A 122 14.36 32.62 29.29
CA VAL A 122 14.12 33.01 30.68
C VAL A 122 13.23 34.23 30.70
N SER A 123 12.10 34.16 31.40
CA SER A 123 11.24 35.31 31.63
C SER A 123 11.56 35.97 32.97
N GLY A 124 11.85 37.27 32.93
CA GLY A 124 12.03 38.14 34.09
C GLY A 124 11.19 39.41 33.94
N TYR A 125 11.30 40.33 34.89
CA TYR A 125 10.66 41.63 34.77
C TYR A 125 11.59 42.77 35.18
N THR A 126 11.34 43.95 34.62
CA THR A 126 12.02 45.19 34.97
C THR A 126 10.98 46.21 35.41
N ASP A 127 11.20 46.84 36.55
CA ASP A 127 10.41 48.00 36.97
C ASP A 127 10.90 49.22 36.20
N VAL A 128 10.10 49.68 35.23
CA VAL A 128 10.41 50.86 34.43
C VAL A 128 9.69 52.05 35.07
N GLN A 129 10.47 52.98 35.63
CA GLN A 129 9.94 54.22 36.20
C GLN A 129 8.96 54.89 35.22
N ASP A 130 7.78 55.27 35.73
CA ASP A 130 6.66 55.89 35.02
C ASP A 130 5.88 55.02 34.00
N VAL A 131 6.27 53.75 33.77
CA VAL A 131 5.57 52.82 32.84
C VAL A 131 5.03 51.56 33.55
N GLY A 132 5.59 51.19 34.70
CA GLY A 132 5.20 50.01 35.48
C GLY A 132 6.08 48.78 35.22
N ILE A 133 5.59 47.60 35.61
CA ILE A 133 6.32 46.33 35.49
C ILE A 133 6.29 45.87 34.04
N GLN A 134 7.46 45.74 33.40
CA GLN A 134 7.61 45.17 32.06
C GLN A 134 8.20 43.77 32.14
N LEU A 135 7.57 42.80 31.47
CA LEU A 135 8.15 41.46 31.29
C LEU A 135 9.21 41.49 30.20
N GLN A 136 10.37 40.93 30.51
CA GLN A 136 11.45 40.72 29.56
C GLN A 136 11.70 39.22 29.43
N THR A 137 11.66 38.73 28.19
CA THR A 137 12.06 37.36 27.88
C THR A 137 13.41 37.38 27.22
N ILE A 138 14.39 36.71 27.84
CA ILE A 138 15.79 36.68 27.41
C ILE A 138 16.08 35.30 26.81
N ASN A 139 16.60 35.26 25.59
CA ASN A 139 17.03 34.02 24.96
C ASN A 139 18.27 33.44 25.63
N ARG A 140 18.34 32.12 25.69
CA ARG A 140 19.55 31.43 26.11
C ARG A 140 20.66 31.53 25.08
N VAL A 141 21.88 31.67 25.57
CA VAL A 141 23.11 31.66 24.77
C VAL A 141 24.13 30.70 25.35
N PHE A 142 24.94 30.13 24.46
CA PHE A 142 25.96 29.14 24.74
C PHE A 142 27.30 29.58 24.13
N PRO A 143 28.44 29.32 24.76
CA PRO A 143 29.74 29.51 24.13
C PRO A 143 29.93 28.53 22.96
N ASP A 144 30.28 29.02 21.76
CA ASP A 144 30.55 28.19 20.56
C ASP A 144 31.98 28.41 20.05
N ALA A 145 32.65 27.31 19.69
CA ALA A 145 34.02 27.27 19.17
C ALA A 145 34.17 27.90 17.77
N ARG A 146 33.07 28.11 17.02
CA ARG A 146 33.12 28.68 15.65
C ARG A 146 32.63 30.14 15.55
N ARG A 147 31.68 30.58 16.38
CA ARG A 147 31.05 31.93 16.27
C ARG A 147 31.05 32.77 17.54
N SER A 148 31.87 32.46 18.54
CA SER A 148 31.94 33.14 19.86
C SER A 148 30.70 32.99 20.75
N THR A 149 29.47 32.93 20.23
CA THR A 149 28.24 32.55 20.96
C THR A 149 27.19 31.90 20.03
N CYS A 150 26.53 30.82 20.47
CA CYS A 150 25.34 30.20 19.86
C CYS A 150 24.09 30.63 20.65
N SER A 151 22.97 30.92 19.99
CA SER A 151 21.75 31.40 20.65
C SER A 151 20.54 30.53 20.34
N CYS A 152 19.77 30.16 21.37
CA CYS A 152 18.47 29.50 21.20
C CYS A 152 17.46 30.35 20.41
N ARG A 153 17.73 31.66 20.29
CA ARG A 153 16.95 32.56 19.43
C ARG A 153 17.10 32.20 17.97
N THR A 154 18.29 31.79 17.52
CA THR A 154 18.60 31.58 16.10
C THR A 154 18.69 30.10 15.75
N GLU A 155 19.29 29.29 16.62
CA GLU A 155 19.59 27.88 16.36
C GLU A 155 19.11 27.02 17.53
N ILE A 156 18.31 25.99 17.27
CA ILE A 156 17.80 25.12 18.35
C ILE A 156 18.81 24.06 18.78
N ASP A 157 19.73 23.69 17.89
CA ASP A 157 20.74 22.67 18.16
C ASP A 157 21.95 23.25 18.89
N CYS A 158 21.88 24.51 19.37
CA CYS A 158 22.86 25.05 20.29
C CYS A 158 22.95 24.12 21.50
N ASN A 159 24.18 23.76 21.86
CA ASN A 159 24.42 22.83 22.94
C ASN A 159 25.78 23.07 23.60
N VAL A 160 25.88 22.56 24.82
CA VAL A 160 27.10 22.49 25.64
C VAL A 160 27.11 21.17 26.38
N GLU A 161 28.27 20.74 26.89
CA GLU A 161 28.36 19.59 27.79
C GLU A 161 27.50 19.81 29.04
N SER A 162 26.73 18.79 29.44
CA SER A 162 25.84 18.85 30.60
C SER A 162 26.63 18.80 31.90
N MET A 163 26.25 19.62 32.87
CA MET A 163 27.01 19.81 34.10
C MET A 163 26.11 19.92 35.32
N ILE A 164 26.67 19.58 36.48
CA ILE A 164 26.09 19.85 37.81
C ILE A 164 26.92 20.96 38.44
N PHE A 165 26.27 22.00 38.96
CA PHE A 165 26.92 23.14 39.58
C PHE A 165 26.76 23.15 41.11
N ASP A 166 27.71 23.79 41.80
CA ASP A 166 27.59 24.13 43.21
C ASP A 166 26.55 25.26 43.37
N GLU A 167 25.73 25.25 44.43
CA GLU A 167 24.52 26.09 44.57
C GLU A 167 24.74 27.54 44.12
N PHE A 168 23.88 28.03 43.22
CA PHE A 168 23.97 29.40 42.67
C PHE A 168 23.12 30.39 43.47
N GLY A 169 23.73 31.52 43.81
CA GLY A 169 23.02 32.73 44.26
C GLY A 169 22.17 33.35 43.15
N GLN A 170 21.11 34.05 43.56
CA GLN A 170 19.92 34.45 42.80
C GLN A 170 20.11 35.41 41.59
N THR A 171 21.33 35.79 41.18
CA THR A 171 21.55 37.02 40.37
C THR A 171 21.97 36.85 38.90
N ASP A 172 22.35 35.68 38.39
CA ASP A 172 22.85 35.53 36.99
C ASP A 172 22.14 34.40 36.22
N LEU A 173 20.81 34.45 36.15
CA LEU A 173 20.01 33.40 35.55
C LEU A 173 20.08 33.32 34.02
N ALA A 174 20.60 34.31 33.29
CA ALA A 174 20.64 34.32 31.81
C ALA A 174 22.00 33.93 31.19
N TYR A 175 23.07 33.94 31.98
CA TYR A 175 24.44 33.74 31.49
C TYR A 175 25.00 32.37 31.84
N TYR A 176 25.88 31.85 30.98
CA TYR A 176 26.56 30.58 31.19
C TYR A 176 27.43 30.65 32.47
N PRO A 177 27.30 29.69 33.42
CA PRO A 177 28.05 29.72 34.66
C PRO A 177 29.57 29.62 34.42
N PRO A 178 30.42 30.31 35.21
CA PRO A 178 31.86 30.11 35.15
C PRO A 178 32.27 28.69 35.56
N ASP A 179 33.27 28.13 34.86
CA ASP A 179 33.77 26.76 35.03
C ASP A 179 34.20 26.41 36.47
N ASN A 180 34.57 27.40 37.28
CA ASN A 180 34.99 27.20 38.68
C ASN A 180 33.84 26.80 39.62
N LYS A 181 32.60 26.79 39.13
CA LYS A 181 31.40 26.36 39.87
C LYS A 181 30.91 24.96 39.49
N THR A 182 31.56 24.29 38.55
CA THR A 182 31.17 22.95 38.08
C THR A 182 31.60 21.88 39.08
N LEU A 183 30.64 21.14 39.62
CA LEU A 183 30.87 19.96 40.48
C LEU A 183 31.20 18.72 39.66
N MET A 184 30.49 18.51 38.55
CA MET A 184 30.66 17.36 37.66
C MET A 184 30.26 17.73 36.24
N LYS A 185 31.03 17.25 35.26
CA LYS A 185 30.63 17.16 33.86
C LYS A 185 30.10 15.75 33.61
N ILE A 186 29.02 15.62 32.85
CA ILE A 186 28.42 14.31 32.56
C ILE A 186 28.86 13.90 31.15
N PRO A 187 29.84 12.98 31.01
CA PRO A 187 30.38 12.58 29.72
C PRO A 187 29.29 12.09 28.78
N GLY A 188 29.32 12.60 27.56
CA GLY A 188 28.38 12.23 26.51
C GLY A 188 27.00 12.87 26.61
N MET A 189 26.62 13.43 27.76
CA MET A 189 25.38 14.19 27.91
C MET A 189 25.61 15.65 27.55
N LEU A 190 24.73 16.17 26.72
CA LEU A 190 24.69 17.59 26.36
C LEU A 190 23.56 18.28 27.12
N HIS A 191 23.52 19.60 27.02
CA HIS A 191 22.42 20.48 27.41
C HIS A 191 22.15 21.37 26.19
N SER A 192 20.90 21.50 25.80
CA SER A 192 20.47 22.23 24.59
C SER A 192 19.25 23.11 24.89
N CYS A 193 18.72 23.80 23.89
CA CYS A 193 17.62 24.74 24.06
C CYS A 193 16.32 24.09 24.58
N LEU A 194 16.09 22.81 24.26
CA LEU A 194 14.92 22.08 24.71
C LEU A 194 15.34 20.69 25.22
N PRO A 195 14.70 20.13 26.27
CA PRO A 195 15.04 18.81 26.81
C PRO A 195 15.01 17.68 25.77
N VAL A 196 14.08 17.72 24.81
CA VAL A 196 14.04 16.74 23.71
C VAL A 196 15.26 16.90 22.78
N ASN A 197 15.69 18.12 22.47
CA ASN A 197 16.94 18.33 21.72
C ASN A 197 18.16 17.90 22.55
N THR A 198 18.13 18.16 23.86
CA THR A 198 19.16 17.73 24.80
C THR A 198 19.38 16.22 24.71
N ILE A 199 18.31 15.41 24.85
CA ILE A 199 18.46 13.95 24.76
C ILE A 199 18.89 13.51 23.36
N LEU A 200 18.33 14.09 22.29
CA LEU A 200 18.62 13.68 20.91
C LEU A 200 20.09 13.89 20.51
N LEU A 201 20.67 15.01 20.93
CA LEU A 201 22.07 15.33 20.67
C LEU A 201 23.05 14.58 21.59
N SER A 202 22.58 14.11 22.75
CA SER A 202 23.39 13.38 23.74
C SER A 202 23.72 11.96 23.29
N THR A 203 24.69 11.36 23.96
CA THR A 203 25.10 9.95 23.89
C THR A 203 24.92 9.30 25.27
N LEU A 204 25.17 7.99 25.38
CA LEU A 204 24.95 7.23 26.62
C LEU A 204 26.24 6.89 27.38
N GLU A 205 27.36 7.57 27.09
CA GLU A 205 28.70 7.22 27.60
C GLU A 205 28.76 7.06 29.13
N CYS A 206 28.26 8.03 29.91
CA CYS A 206 28.24 7.93 31.38
C CYS A 206 27.40 6.75 31.89
N PHE A 207 26.35 6.35 31.16
CA PHE A 207 25.39 5.32 31.58
C PHE A 207 25.86 3.89 31.28
N TYR A 208 26.94 3.72 30.52
CA TYR A 208 27.69 2.46 30.41
C TYR A 208 28.84 2.35 31.43
N ASN A 209 29.23 3.46 32.07
CA ASN A 209 30.32 3.51 33.02
C ASN A 209 29.82 3.59 34.47
N GLN A 210 29.92 2.48 35.21
CA GLN A 210 29.48 2.43 36.62
C GLN A 210 30.15 3.47 37.52
N THR A 211 31.42 3.83 37.25
CA THR A 211 32.12 4.85 38.05
C THR A 211 31.48 6.22 37.82
N CYS A 212 31.27 6.59 36.56
CA CYS A 212 30.59 7.84 36.20
C CYS A 212 29.18 7.92 36.78
N LEU A 213 28.42 6.82 36.68
CA LEU A 213 27.07 6.74 37.25
C LEU A 213 27.06 6.91 38.77
N ASN A 214 28.01 6.28 39.48
CA ASN A 214 28.13 6.43 40.93
C ASN A 214 28.46 7.87 41.33
N ASP A 215 29.35 8.52 40.60
CA ASP A 215 29.70 9.93 40.82
C ASP A 215 28.47 10.84 40.61
N LEU A 216 27.71 10.62 39.53
CA LEU A 216 26.45 11.32 39.27
C LEU A 216 25.43 11.11 40.39
N VAL A 217 25.20 9.85 40.79
CA VAL A 217 24.22 9.49 41.82
C VAL A 217 24.58 10.09 43.18
N SER A 218 25.88 10.22 43.49
CA SER A 218 26.34 10.85 44.74
C SER A 218 25.95 12.33 44.88
N LEU A 219 25.65 13.01 43.77
CA LEU A 219 25.23 14.41 43.70
C LEU A 219 23.71 14.58 43.65
N LEU A 220 22.95 13.49 43.69
CA LEU A 220 21.49 13.45 43.68
C LEU A 220 20.94 13.23 45.11
N PRO A 221 19.70 13.63 45.41
CA PRO A 221 19.15 13.61 46.75
C PRO A 221 18.55 12.22 47.04
N THR A 222 19.38 11.18 46.94
CA THR A 222 18.94 9.78 47.01
C THR A 222 19.91 8.90 47.78
N THR A 223 19.38 7.83 48.36
CA THR A 223 20.16 6.72 48.93
C THR A 223 20.09 5.47 48.06
N GLU A 224 19.46 5.58 46.89
CA GLU A 224 19.27 4.47 45.96
C GLU A 224 20.51 4.18 45.12
N THR A 225 20.70 2.91 44.75
CA THR A 225 21.79 2.47 43.87
C THR A 225 21.26 2.10 42.50
N PHE A 226 22.01 2.46 41.45
CA PHE A 226 21.70 2.17 40.05
C PHE A 226 22.85 1.43 39.38
N THR A 227 22.53 0.55 38.43
CA THR A 227 23.53 -0.24 37.70
C THR A 227 23.67 0.33 36.29
N ALA A 228 24.91 0.50 35.82
CA ALA A 228 25.21 0.89 34.46
C ALA A 228 24.80 -0.20 33.46
N MET A 229 24.53 0.21 32.22
CA MET A 229 24.29 -0.70 31.10
C MET A 229 25.56 -1.50 30.76
N SER A 230 25.38 -2.65 30.09
CA SER A 230 26.47 -3.59 29.83
C SER A 230 27.15 -3.30 28.50
N GLU A 231 28.45 -3.01 28.52
CA GLU A 231 29.28 -2.92 27.31
C GLU A 231 29.47 -4.29 26.61
N PHE A 232 29.14 -5.39 27.27
CA PHE A 232 29.31 -6.75 26.75
C PHE A 232 28.12 -7.24 25.92
N GLU A 233 26.99 -6.52 25.92
CA GLU A 233 25.89 -6.81 25.00
C GLU A 233 26.29 -6.35 23.59
N GLN A 234 26.12 -7.21 22.58
CA GLN A 234 26.37 -6.83 21.19
C GLN A 234 25.37 -5.72 20.78
N SER A 235 25.84 -4.47 20.71
CA SER A 235 25.11 -3.35 20.12
C SER A 235 25.64 -3.06 18.71
N ARG A 236 24.73 -2.70 17.78
CA ARG A 236 25.11 -2.18 16.45
C ARG A 236 25.57 -0.72 16.50
N TYR A 237 25.34 -0.03 17.63
CA TYR A 237 25.69 1.37 17.83
C TYR A 237 27.01 1.49 18.59
N LYS A 238 27.75 2.57 18.33
CA LYS A 238 28.96 2.90 19.09
C LYS A 238 28.55 3.61 20.38
N LEU A 239 29.40 3.59 21.41
CA LEU A 239 29.14 4.32 22.67
C LEU A 239 28.93 5.83 22.45
N ASN A 240 29.61 6.41 21.46
CA ASN A 240 29.48 7.81 21.06
C ASN A 240 28.40 8.06 19.99
N SER A 241 27.58 7.06 19.66
CA SER A 241 26.40 7.27 18.81
C SER A 241 25.38 8.13 19.56
N THR A 242 24.85 9.15 18.88
CA THR A 242 23.81 10.01 19.47
C THR A 242 22.53 9.21 19.66
N ILE A 243 21.75 9.58 20.68
CA ILE A 243 20.45 8.95 20.93
C ILE A 243 19.50 9.23 19.76
N GLN A 244 19.62 10.37 19.07
CA GLN A 244 18.92 10.59 17.81
C GLN A 244 19.22 9.49 16.78
N THR A 245 20.47 9.10 16.57
CA THR A 245 20.81 8.01 15.63
C THR A 245 20.12 6.69 16.01
N ILE A 246 19.96 6.43 17.30
CA ILE A 246 19.29 5.23 17.82
C ILE A 246 17.77 5.34 17.59
N ILE A 247 17.17 6.50 17.86
CA ILE A 247 15.74 6.81 17.62
C ILE A 247 15.39 6.79 16.13
N ASP A 248 16.24 7.34 15.27
CA ASP A 248 16.09 7.35 13.80
C ASP A 248 16.02 5.93 13.22
N ASN A 249 16.35 4.92 14.03
CA ASN A 249 16.28 3.50 13.72
C ASN A 249 15.30 2.75 14.65
N LEU A 250 14.29 3.44 15.19
CA LEU A 250 13.25 2.90 16.09
C LEU A 250 13.79 2.21 17.36
N MET A 251 14.97 2.61 17.83
CA MET A 251 15.66 1.95 18.93
C MET A 251 15.92 0.45 18.67
N ILE A 252 16.08 0.03 17.40
CA ILE A 252 16.22 -1.39 17.02
C ILE A 252 17.70 -1.78 16.85
N GLU A 253 18.13 -2.74 17.66
CA GLU A 253 19.45 -3.38 17.56
C GLU A 253 19.53 -4.38 16.41
N GLU A 254 18.47 -5.17 16.22
CA GLU A 254 18.48 -6.25 15.24
C GLU A 254 17.05 -6.63 14.84
N TRP A 255 16.83 -6.80 13.54
CA TRP A 255 15.64 -7.42 12.96
C TRP A 255 15.89 -8.92 12.75
N VAL A 256 15.03 -9.77 13.30
CA VAL A 256 15.13 -11.22 13.09
C VAL A 256 14.11 -11.63 12.03
N ILE A 257 14.60 -11.95 10.83
CA ILE A 257 13.78 -12.28 9.66
C ILE A 257 13.94 -13.77 9.35
N ASN A 258 12.82 -14.47 9.18
CA ASN A 258 12.81 -15.89 8.82
C ASN A 258 11.98 -16.12 7.55
N ILE A 259 12.66 -16.31 6.42
CA ILE A 259 12.04 -16.54 5.11
C ILE A 259 12.02 -18.04 4.82
N SER A 260 10.86 -18.58 4.43
CA SER A 260 10.72 -20.01 4.11
C SER A 260 10.04 -20.23 2.76
N TYR A 261 10.86 -20.52 1.74
CA TYR A 261 10.35 -20.92 0.42
C TYR A 261 9.50 -22.20 0.51
N LYS A 262 9.87 -23.14 1.38
CA LYS A 262 9.08 -24.35 1.62
C LYS A 262 7.65 -24.03 2.10
N LYS A 263 7.50 -23.18 3.12
CA LYS A 263 6.17 -22.78 3.60
C LYS A 263 5.37 -22.08 2.51
N TYR A 264 6.01 -21.20 1.73
CA TYR A 264 5.39 -20.57 0.56
C TYR A 264 4.91 -21.61 -0.46
N TYR A 265 5.77 -22.55 -0.85
CA TYR A 265 5.45 -23.58 -1.83
C TYR A 265 4.33 -24.51 -1.34
N ASP A 266 4.39 -24.94 -0.08
CA ASP A 266 3.39 -25.80 0.56
C ASP A 266 2.02 -25.10 0.66
N GLN A 267 2.00 -23.78 0.92
CA GLN A 267 0.76 -22.97 0.89
C GLN A 267 0.25 -22.72 -0.53
N CYS A 268 1.14 -22.50 -1.49
CA CYS A 268 0.78 -22.27 -2.89
C CYS A 268 0.16 -23.53 -3.52
N ALA A 269 0.67 -24.73 -3.17
CA ALA A 269 0.13 -26.03 -3.54
C ALA A 269 -0.27 -26.12 -5.04
N PRO A 270 0.71 -26.05 -5.98
CA PRO A 270 0.41 -25.99 -7.40
C PRO A 270 -0.41 -27.19 -7.89
N ILE A 271 -1.52 -26.92 -8.59
CA ILE A 271 -2.47 -27.93 -9.07
C ILE A 271 -1.91 -28.73 -10.25
N SER A 272 -1.15 -28.08 -11.13
CA SER A 272 -0.55 -28.73 -12.30
C SER A 272 0.74 -28.02 -12.71
N CYS A 273 1.72 -28.78 -13.20
CA CYS A 273 2.90 -28.24 -13.86
C CYS A 273 2.89 -28.68 -15.32
N THR A 274 2.97 -27.73 -16.25
CA THR A 274 3.12 -28.00 -17.68
C THR A 274 4.59 -27.89 -18.06
N TYR A 275 5.06 -28.83 -18.87
CA TYR A 275 6.40 -28.78 -19.46
C TYR A 275 6.28 -29.06 -20.95
N PHE A 276 7.10 -28.38 -21.74
CA PHE A 276 7.19 -28.65 -23.17
C PHE A 276 8.17 -29.80 -23.39
N GLU A 277 7.71 -30.82 -24.13
CA GLU A 277 8.55 -31.93 -24.57
C GLU A 277 8.43 -32.03 -26.10
N ASP A 278 9.50 -31.70 -26.82
CA ASP A 278 9.55 -31.82 -28.28
C ASP A 278 9.59 -33.30 -28.68
N LYS A 279 8.41 -33.90 -28.87
CA LYS A 279 8.28 -35.26 -29.39
C LYS A 279 8.19 -35.25 -30.90
N LYS A 280 9.13 -35.96 -31.55
CA LYS A 280 8.92 -36.44 -32.94
C LYS A 280 7.65 -37.28 -32.97
N TYR A 281 6.90 -37.24 -34.08
CA TYR A 281 5.71 -38.08 -34.27
C TYR A 281 5.99 -39.51 -33.82
N ASP A 282 5.13 -40.03 -32.94
CA ASP A 282 5.24 -41.41 -32.47
C ASP A 282 5.35 -42.32 -33.69
N TRP A 283 6.40 -43.14 -33.74
CA TRP A 283 6.63 -44.07 -34.84
C TRP A 283 5.41 -44.98 -35.05
N LYS A 284 4.63 -45.25 -33.98
CA LYS A 284 3.34 -45.97 -34.08
C LYS A 284 2.31 -45.20 -34.90
N PHE A 285 2.20 -43.88 -34.69
CA PHE A 285 1.31 -43.02 -35.47
C PHE A 285 1.74 -42.98 -36.94
N VAL A 286 3.04 -42.76 -37.21
CA VAL A 286 3.60 -42.79 -38.56
C VAL A 286 3.40 -44.14 -39.23
N LEU A 287 3.62 -45.24 -38.49
CA LEU A 287 3.40 -46.61 -38.95
C LEU A 287 1.92 -46.88 -39.25
N THR A 288 0.98 -46.45 -38.41
CA THR A 288 -0.46 -46.63 -38.67
C THR A 288 -0.93 -45.86 -39.90
N GLN A 289 -0.41 -44.65 -40.12
CA GLN A 289 -0.68 -43.87 -41.34
C GLN A 289 -0.06 -44.54 -42.58
N LEU A 290 1.17 -45.06 -42.48
CA LEU A 290 1.83 -45.82 -43.55
C LEU A 290 1.11 -47.13 -43.86
N ILE A 291 0.62 -47.87 -42.86
CA ILE A 291 -0.19 -49.09 -43.05
C ILE A 291 -1.54 -48.75 -43.69
N GLY A 292 -2.16 -47.62 -43.34
CA GLY A 292 -3.38 -47.13 -43.99
C GLY A 292 -3.18 -46.74 -45.46
N LEU A 293 -2.06 -46.08 -45.77
CA LEU A 293 -1.64 -45.70 -47.13
C LEU A 293 -1.21 -46.92 -47.98
N LEU A 294 -0.44 -47.85 -47.40
CA LEU A 294 -0.05 -49.11 -48.07
C LEU A 294 -1.26 -50.02 -48.28
N GLY A 295 -2.23 -49.99 -47.36
CA GLY A 295 -3.48 -50.74 -47.47
C GLY A 295 -4.38 -50.29 -48.63
N SER A 296 -4.29 -49.01 -49.01
CA SER A 296 -5.07 -48.43 -50.10
C SER A 296 -4.39 -48.55 -51.47
N LEU A 297 -3.06 -48.70 -51.53
CA LEU A 297 -2.30 -48.85 -52.78
C LEU A 297 -2.21 -50.29 -53.32
N ILE A 298 -2.45 -51.33 -52.50
CA ILE A 298 -2.40 -52.74 -52.92
C ILE A 298 -3.79 -53.26 -53.35
N MET A 299 -4.49 -52.52 -54.21
CA MET A 299 -5.81 -52.91 -54.74
C MET A 299 -5.85 -53.19 -56.25
N ASN A 300 -4.71 -53.37 -56.91
CA ASN A 300 -4.69 -53.86 -58.29
C ASN A 300 -3.62 -54.93 -58.49
N GLY A 301 -4.09 -56.14 -58.75
CA GLY A 301 -3.26 -57.32 -58.97
C GLY A 301 -4.14 -58.55 -59.08
N SER A 302 -4.99 -58.60 -60.11
CA SER A 302 -5.63 -59.85 -60.52
C SER A 302 -4.55 -60.78 -61.08
N ASN A 303 -4.07 -61.72 -60.27
CA ASN A 303 -3.35 -62.86 -60.79
C ASN A 303 -4.21 -64.12 -60.68
N GLN A 304 -4.55 -64.62 -61.86
CA GLN A 304 -5.33 -65.82 -62.10
C GLN A 304 -4.45 -67.04 -61.80
N HIS A 305 -4.31 -67.45 -60.54
CA HIS A 305 -4.08 -68.85 -60.12
C HIS A 305 -3.89 -68.96 -58.60
N GLN A 306 -4.95 -69.39 -57.90
CA GLN A 306 -4.96 -70.38 -56.80
C GLN A 306 -6.31 -70.29 -56.09
N ILE A 307 -7.22 -71.21 -56.44
CA ILE A 307 -8.49 -71.41 -55.74
C ILE A 307 -8.47 -72.85 -55.24
N ASN A 308 -8.07 -73.05 -53.98
CA ASN A 308 -8.34 -74.30 -53.26
C ASN A 308 -8.67 -74.18 -51.77
N TYR A 309 -8.84 -72.96 -51.22
CA TYR A 309 -9.10 -72.79 -49.77
C TYR A 309 -10.19 -71.78 -49.40
N GLN A 310 -11.21 -71.55 -50.25
CA GLN A 310 -12.08 -70.37 -50.08
C GLN A 310 -13.25 -70.47 -49.07
N ARG A 311 -13.57 -71.63 -48.46
CA ARG A 311 -14.68 -71.69 -47.46
C ARG A 311 -14.23 -71.59 -46.00
N ILE A 312 -13.17 -72.30 -45.60
CA ILE A 312 -12.64 -72.24 -44.23
C ILE A 312 -11.88 -70.92 -44.01
N ALA A 313 -11.10 -70.47 -45.01
CA ALA A 313 -10.42 -69.18 -44.99
C ALA A 313 -11.39 -68.00 -44.80
N THR A 314 -12.50 -68.00 -45.54
CA THR A 314 -13.48 -66.90 -45.48
C THR A 314 -14.27 -66.90 -44.17
N ARG A 315 -14.58 -68.07 -43.61
CA ARG A 315 -15.25 -68.16 -42.29
C ARG A 315 -14.31 -67.79 -41.14
N LEU A 316 -13.06 -68.25 -41.17
CA LEU A 316 -12.01 -67.87 -40.20
C LEU A 316 -11.72 -66.37 -40.27
N TYR A 317 -11.57 -65.83 -41.48
CA TYR A 317 -11.40 -64.40 -41.73
C TYR A 317 -12.55 -63.57 -41.14
N LEU A 318 -13.80 -63.93 -41.44
CA LEU A 318 -14.97 -63.22 -40.91
C LEU A 318 -15.07 -63.32 -39.39
N PHE A 319 -14.74 -64.46 -38.80
CA PHE A 319 -14.75 -64.67 -37.35
C PHE A 319 -13.68 -63.82 -36.65
N VAL A 320 -12.43 -63.85 -37.13
CA VAL A 320 -11.33 -63.04 -36.57
C VAL A 320 -11.58 -61.55 -36.79
N LEU A 321 -12.13 -61.16 -37.94
CA LEU A 321 -12.53 -59.77 -38.22
C LEU A 321 -13.59 -59.31 -37.22
N LEU A 322 -14.64 -60.11 -36.98
CA LEU A 322 -15.70 -59.76 -36.06
C LEU A 322 -15.19 -59.63 -34.62
N ILE A 323 -14.33 -60.55 -34.17
CA ILE A 323 -13.70 -60.48 -32.85
C ILE A 323 -12.78 -59.25 -32.72
N SER A 324 -11.92 -59.00 -33.71
CA SER A 324 -11.02 -57.84 -33.67
C SER A 324 -11.79 -56.51 -33.66
N LEU A 325 -12.90 -56.41 -34.40
CA LEU A 325 -13.79 -55.24 -34.38
C LEU A 325 -14.51 -55.10 -33.04
N ILE A 326 -14.95 -56.19 -32.42
CA ILE A 326 -15.55 -56.16 -31.08
C ILE A 326 -14.52 -55.68 -30.05
N ILE A 327 -13.29 -56.20 -30.07
CA ILE A 327 -12.22 -55.81 -29.15
C ILE A 327 -11.86 -54.34 -29.31
N VAL A 328 -11.67 -53.87 -30.55
CA VAL A 328 -11.37 -52.45 -30.83
C VAL A 328 -12.53 -51.55 -30.44
N SER A 329 -13.78 -51.95 -30.73
CA SER A 329 -14.95 -51.18 -30.32
C SER A 329 -15.06 -51.08 -28.80
N PHE A 330 -14.87 -52.19 -28.10
CA PHE A 330 -14.93 -52.25 -26.65
C PHE A 330 -13.81 -51.44 -25.99
N TYR A 331 -12.58 -51.50 -26.53
CA TYR A 331 -11.45 -50.68 -26.10
C TYR A 331 -11.73 -49.18 -26.31
N LEU A 332 -12.22 -48.78 -27.48
CA LEU A 332 -12.54 -47.38 -27.78
C LEU A 332 -13.72 -46.84 -26.95
N LEU A 333 -14.69 -47.68 -26.57
CA LEU A 333 -15.83 -47.33 -25.72
C LEU A 333 -15.47 -47.22 -24.23
N LEU A 334 -14.47 -47.98 -23.77
CA LEU A 334 -14.04 -48.00 -22.37
C LEU A 334 -12.97 -46.97 -22.04
N ASN A 335 -12.16 -46.55 -23.01
CA ASN A 335 -11.23 -45.46 -22.80
C ASN A 335 -11.99 -44.17 -22.49
N LYS A 336 -11.62 -43.56 -21.37
CA LYS A 336 -12.09 -42.25 -20.95
C LYS A 336 -11.04 -41.25 -21.34
N ASP A 337 -11.44 -40.21 -22.04
CA ASP A 337 -10.54 -39.11 -22.40
C ASP A 337 -10.86 -37.87 -21.56
N LEU A 338 -9.81 -37.13 -21.23
CA LEU A 338 -9.91 -35.83 -20.59
C LEU A 338 -10.39 -34.84 -21.66
N GLN A 339 -11.62 -34.37 -21.53
CA GLN A 339 -12.19 -33.37 -22.43
C GLN A 339 -12.16 -32.02 -21.75
N GLN A 340 -11.76 -30.98 -22.48
CA GLN A 340 -11.86 -29.60 -22.06
C GLN A 340 -13.11 -28.99 -22.68
N LYS A 341 -13.97 -28.39 -21.85
CA LYS A 341 -15.14 -27.64 -22.31
C LYS A 341 -14.94 -26.17 -22.01
N THR A 342 -15.24 -25.34 -23.01
CA THR A 342 -15.17 -23.88 -22.91
C THR A 342 -16.59 -23.32 -23.04
N ILE A 343 -16.97 -22.46 -22.10
CA ILE A 343 -18.19 -21.65 -22.18
C ILE A 343 -17.77 -20.22 -22.42
N HIS A 344 -18.25 -19.62 -23.50
CA HIS A 344 -18.00 -18.21 -23.80
C HIS A 344 -19.00 -17.33 -23.06
N GLN A 345 -18.53 -16.24 -22.46
CA GLN A 345 -19.34 -15.25 -21.72
C GLN A 345 -20.34 -15.87 -20.74
N PRO A 346 -19.88 -16.63 -19.73
CA PRO A 346 -20.77 -17.26 -18.77
C PRO A 346 -21.44 -16.23 -17.87
N SER A 347 -22.72 -16.44 -17.56
CA SER A 347 -23.41 -15.64 -16.54
C SER A 347 -22.93 -16.00 -15.13
N GLU A 348 -23.10 -15.08 -14.17
CA GLU A 348 -22.74 -15.32 -12.76
C GLU A 348 -23.36 -16.62 -12.22
N PHE A 349 -24.63 -16.89 -12.57
CA PHE A 349 -25.31 -18.13 -12.19
C PHE A 349 -24.63 -19.37 -12.78
N GLN A 350 -24.25 -19.33 -14.07
CA GLN A 350 -23.54 -20.44 -14.72
C GLN A 350 -22.17 -20.67 -14.09
N PHE A 351 -21.44 -19.61 -13.77
CA PHE A 351 -20.18 -19.70 -13.06
C PHE A 351 -20.36 -20.38 -11.69
N LYS A 352 -21.32 -19.91 -10.88
CA LYS A 352 -21.61 -20.48 -9.55
C LYS A 352 -21.98 -21.97 -9.60
N GLU A 353 -22.73 -22.40 -10.61
CA GLU A 353 -23.06 -23.82 -10.81
C GLU A 353 -21.84 -24.65 -11.23
N LEU A 354 -21.01 -24.12 -12.14
CA LEU A 354 -19.78 -24.80 -12.54
C LEU A 354 -18.78 -24.89 -11.39
N GLU A 355 -18.66 -23.84 -10.60
CA GLU A 355 -17.77 -23.79 -9.45
C GLU A 355 -18.12 -24.88 -8.41
N LYS A 356 -19.40 -25.09 -8.13
CA LYS A 356 -19.83 -26.18 -7.22
C LYS A 356 -19.35 -27.56 -7.66
N ILE A 357 -19.26 -27.79 -8.96
CA ILE A 357 -18.95 -29.12 -9.53
C ILE A 357 -17.46 -29.27 -9.86
N TYR A 358 -16.82 -28.19 -10.34
CA TYR A 358 -15.49 -28.17 -10.94
C TYR A 358 -14.52 -27.18 -10.27
N SER A 359 -14.77 -26.79 -9.00
CA SER A 359 -13.95 -25.81 -8.25
C SER A 359 -12.43 -25.99 -8.38
N SER A 360 -11.94 -27.24 -8.44
CA SER A 360 -10.52 -27.55 -8.50
C SER A 360 -9.86 -27.30 -9.86
N ASN A 361 -10.61 -27.16 -10.95
CA ASN A 361 -10.07 -27.01 -12.31
C ASN A 361 -10.88 -26.07 -13.22
N LEU A 362 -11.75 -25.24 -12.64
CA LEU A 362 -12.47 -24.19 -13.34
C LEU A 362 -11.56 -22.97 -13.49
N TYR A 363 -11.30 -22.58 -14.73
CA TYR A 363 -10.47 -21.42 -15.07
C TYR A 363 -11.27 -20.42 -15.90
N CYS A 364 -11.44 -19.21 -15.37
CA CYS A 364 -12.23 -18.14 -15.97
C CYS A 364 -11.41 -16.83 -15.94
N PRO A 365 -10.64 -16.50 -17.00
CA PRO A 365 -9.84 -15.28 -17.04
C PRO A 365 -10.76 -14.06 -17.07
N CYS A 366 -10.42 -13.05 -16.26
CA CYS A 366 -11.08 -11.76 -16.29
C CYS A 366 -10.70 -11.01 -17.58
N SER A 367 -11.59 -10.14 -18.02
CA SER A 367 -11.31 -9.15 -19.06
C SER A 367 -10.44 -8.00 -18.54
N THR A 368 -10.51 -7.72 -17.24
CA THR A 368 -9.73 -6.70 -16.53
C THR A 368 -9.03 -7.33 -15.32
N ASP A 369 -7.71 -7.20 -15.24
CA ASP A 369 -6.90 -7.80 -14.15
C ASP A 369 -6.83 -6.92 -12.89
N SER A 370 -7.25 -5.65 -13.02
CA SER A 370 -7.21 -4.62 -11.98
C SER A 370 -8.53 -3.88 -11.94
N MET A 371 -9.18 -3.86 -10.78
CA MET A 371 -10.49 -3.24 -10.58
C MET A 371 -10.47 -2.32 -9.37
N SER A 372 -10.97 -1.09 -9.49
CA SER A 372 -11.04 -0.16 -8.35
C SER A 372 -12.04 -0.66 -7.30
N TYR A 373 -11.67 -0.64 -6.02
CA TYR A 373 -12.57 -1.07 -4.94
C TYR A 373 -13.90 -0.31 -4.90
N SER A 374 -13.90 0.97 -5.30
CA SER A 374 -15.09 1.83 -5.45
C SER A 374 -16.21 1.22 -6.32
N THR A 375 -15.89 0.26 -7.17
CA THR A 375 -16.85 -0.30 -8.12
C THR A 375 -17.72 -1.42 -7.53
N PHE A 376 -17.30 -2.02 -6.42
CA PHE A 376 -18.02 -3.12 -5.77
C PHE A 376 -18.05 -3.04 -4.23
N ILE A 377 -17.54 -1.94 -3.65
CA ILE A 377 -17.58 -1.67 -2.21
C ILE A 377 -18.17 -0.28 -1.96
N THR A 378 -19.05 -0.18 -0.97
CA THR A 378 -19.42 1.09 -0.32
C THR A 378 -19.13 1.02 1.18
N ILE A 379 -18.56 2.08 1.75
CA ILE A 379 -18.22 2.18 3.18
C ILE A 379 -18.84 3.46 3.74
N GLU A 380 -19.59 3.34 4.84
CA GLU A 380 -20.14 4.49 5.56
C GLU A 380 -19.73 4.44 7.05
N PRO A 381 -19.10 5.50 7.57
CA PRO A 381 -18.78 5.61 8.99
C PRO A 381 -19.95 6.24 9.77
N TYR A 382 -20.23 5.71 10.96
CA TYR A 382 -21.13 6.34 11.93
C TYR A 382 -20.31 6.92 13.09
N PHE A 383 -20.21 8.24 13.11
CA PHE A 383 -19.49 8.97 14.16
C PHE A 383 -20.23 8.93 15.49
N HIS A 384 -19.45 8.96 16.57
CA HIS A 384 -19.96 9.01 17.92
C HIS A 384 -20.81 10.26 18.14
N GLN A 385 -21.92 10.11 18.89
CA GLN A 385 -22.91 11.17 19.10
C GLN A 385 -22.32 12.48 19.66
N VAL A 386 -21.19 12.42 20.37
CA VAL A 386 -20.44 13.61 20.83
C VAL A 386 -20.11 14.55 19.66
N CYS A 387 -19.66 14.00 18.53
CA CYS A 387 -19.28 14.79 17.35
C CYS A 387 -20.46 15.34 16.54
N LEU A 388 -21.68 14.94 16.89
CA LEU A 388 -22.92 15.38 16.25
C LEU A 388 -23.78 16.24 17.21
N SER A 389 -23.28 16.48 18.42
CA SER A 389 -24.02 17.16 19.47
C SER A 389 -23.71 18.66 19.56
N ASP A 390 -24.55 19.40 20.27
CA ASP A 390 -24.31 20.82 20.52
C ASP A 390 -23.03 21.08 21.34
N ILE A 391 -22.47 20.07 22.04
CA ILE A 391 -21.26 20.18 22.87
C ILE A 391 -20.02 20.57 22.04
N THR A 392 -20.01 20.24 20.74
CA THR A 392 -18.92 20.61 19.83
C THR A 392 -19.23 21.88 19.03
N SER A 393 -20.38 22.52 19.26
CA SER A 393 -20.80 23.71 18.52
C SER A 393 -20.16 25.00 19.06
N ASP A 394 -19.96 25.98 18.18
CA ASP A 394 -19.52 27.32 18.57
C ASP A 394 -20.48 27.99 19.56
N ALA A 395 -21.78 27.70 19.45
CA ALA A 395 -22.80 28.22 20.36
C ALA A 395 -22.56 27.75 21.80
N TRP A 396 -22.24 26.47 21.99
CA TRP A 396 -21.89 25.91 23.30
C TRP A 396 -20.56 26.48 23.82
N ILE A 397 -19.52 26.52 22.98
CA ILE A 397 -18.20 27.04 23.37
C ILE A 397 -18.31 28.51 23.83
N ASN A 398 -19.08 29.33 23.10
CA ASN A 398 -19.35 30.72 23.47
C ASN A 398 -20.21 30.84 24.75
N TYR A 399 -21.15 29.91 24.96
CA TYR A 399 -21.94 29.86 26.20
C TYR A 399 -21.08 29.52 27.42
N VAL A 400 -20.18 28.52 27.31
CA VAL A 400 -19.26 28.12 28.39
C VAL A 400 -18.30 29.25 28.75
N LYS A 401 -17.89 30.05 27.77
CA LYS A 401 -17.11 31.27 27.98
C LYS A 401 -17.89 32.27 28.83
N GLY A 402 -19.12 32.59 28.44
CA GLY A 402 -19.97 33.57 29.12
C GLY A 402 -19.48 35.03 28.99
N ASP A 403 -20.39 35.99 29.22
CA ASP A 403 -20.14 37.42 28.96
C ASP A 403 -19.27 38.14 30.02
N ASN A 404 -19.02 37.51 31.17
CA ASN A 404 -18.53 38.16 32.39
C ASN A 404 -17.22 37.59 32.98
N ILE A 405 -16.31 37.05 32.16
CA ILE A 405 -15.00 36.59 32.68
C ILE A 405 -14.13 37.76 33.15
N ARG A 406 -14.33 38.99 32.62
CA ARG A 406 -13.46 40.14 32.91
C ARG A 406 -13.45 40.63 34.37
N ASN A 407 -14.44 40.28 35.21
CA ASN A 407 -14.64 40.92 36.52
C ASN A 407 -14.76 39.99 37.74
N ALA A 408 -14.57 38.68 37.58
CA ALA A 408 -14.76 37.76 38.69
C ALA A 408 -13.44 37.10 39.12
N TYR A 409 -13.19 37.21 40.42
CA TYR A 409 -12.10 36.60 41.18
C TYR A 409 -12.22 35.06 41.16
N TYR A 410 -12.16 34.44 39.98
CA TYR A 410 -12.29 33.00 39.87
C TYR A 410 -11.02 32.30 40.35
N SER A 411 -11.21 31.24 41.12
CA SER A 411 -10.17 30.27 41.44
C SER A 411 -9.58 29.74 40.13
N ARG A 412 -8.26 29.52 40.09
CA ARG A 412 -7.59 28.78 39.00
C ARG A 412 -8.23 27.41 38.69
N LEU A 413 -8.99 26.88 39.64
CA LEU A 413 -9.69 25.59 39.54
C LEU A 413 -11.14 25.74 39.03
N ASP A 414 -11.56 26.95 38.64
CA ASP A 414 -12.84 27.17 37.99
C ASP A 414 -12.82 26.54 36.59
N TYR A 415 -13.72 25.58 36.39
CA TYR A 415 -13.79 24.81 35.16
C TYR A 415 -13.93 25.67 33.91
N ARG A 416 -14.63 26.81 33.99
CA ARG A 416 -14.90 27.64 32.80
C ARG A 416 -13.62 28.17 32.17
N ASN A 417 -12.56 28.35 32.95
CA ASN A 417 -11.24 28.77 32.46
C ASN A 417 -10.55 27.69 31.63
N SER A 418 -10.85 26.40 31.80
CA SER A 418 -10.32 25.29 30.99
C SER A 418 -11.34 24.71 30.02
N GLY A 419 -12.62 24.79 30.35
CA GLY A 419 -13.72 24.10 29.70
C GLY A 419 -13.97 24.58 28.27
N VAL A 420 -13.87 25.90 28.03
CA VAL A 420 -13.95 26.48 26.67
C VAL A 420 -12.99 25.75 25.73
N TYR A 421 -11.76 25.55 26.19
CA TYR A 421 -10.66 25.02 25.38
C TYR A 421 -10.71 23.51 25.25
N GLN A 422 -11.19 22.80 26.28
CA GLN A 422 -11.44 21.36 26.20
C GLN A 422 -12.55 21.03 25.20
N PHE A 423 -13.65 21.80 25.19
CA PHE A 423 -14.71 21.61 24.20
C PHE A 423 -14.28 22.03 22.79
N GLN A 424 -13.41 23.05 22.70
CA GLN A 424 -12.80 23.44 21.44
C GLN A 424 -11.89 22.32 20.88
N LEU A 425 -11.04 21.72 21.72
CA LEU A 425 -10.23 20.54 21.38
C LEU A 425 -11.12 19.38 20.91
N LEU A 426 -12.20 19.09 21.65
CA LEU A 426 -13.13 18.03 21.29
C LEU A 426 -13.78 18.27 19.94
N SER A 427 -14.20 19.51 19.65
CA SER A 427 -14.77 19.90 18.36
C SER A 427 -13.77 19.70 17.22
N MET A 428 -12.52 20.15 17.40
CA MET A 428 -11.45 19.93 16.43
C MET A 428 -11.16 18.45 16.19
N LEU A 429 -10.99 17.66 17.25
CA LEU A 429 -10.74 16.22 17.12
C LEU A 429 -11.89 15.52 16.37
N CYS A 430 -13.13 15.91 16.60
CA CYS A 430 -14.28 15.42 15.85
C CYS A 430 -14.21 15.81 14.35
N GLN A 431 -13.93 17.07 14.04
CA GLN A 431 -13.79 17.54 12.66
C GLN A 431 -12.63 16.86 11.93
N HIS A 432 -11.48 16.74 12.59
CA HIS A 432 -10.28 16.13 12.04
C HIS A 432 -10.44 14.63 11.84
N ALA A 433 -11.07 13.93 12.80
CA ALA A 433 -11.41 12.52 12.64
C ALA A 433 -12.33 12.31 11.43
N GLN A 434 -13.36 13.14 11.27
CA GLN A 434 -14.24 13.09 10.09
C GLN A 434 -13.50 13.30 8.77
N GLN A 435 -12.60 14.30 8.72
CA GLN A 435 -11.79 14.56 7.53
C GLN A 435 -10.83 13.40 7.21
N THR A 436 -10.13 12.90 8.24
CA THR A 436 -9.21 11.75 8.13
C THR A 436 -9.93 10.53 7.58
N VAL A 437 -11.13 10.23 8.09
CA VAL A 437 -11.97 9.11 7.64
C VAL A 437 -12.44 9.31 6.20
N ASN A 438 -12.92 10.51 5.85
CA ASN A 438 -13.40 10.78 4.50
C ASN A 438 -12.29 10.69 3.44
N ILE A 439 -11.10 11.22 3.75
CA ILE A 439 -9.92 11.16 2.87
C ILE A 439 -9.42 9.73 2.75
N SER A 440 -9.33 9.00 3.87
CA SER A 440 -8.86 7.60 3.88
C SER A 440 -9.82 6.68 3.13
N ILE A 441 -11.14 6.83 3.27
CA ILE A 441 -12.14 6.08 2.49
C ILE A 441 -11.95 6.38 1.00
N LYS A 442 -11.88 7.66 0.62
CA LYS A 442 -11.71 8.05 -0.80
C LYS A 442 -10.43 7.43 -1.39
N THR A 443 -9.34 7.47 -0.63
CA THR A 443 -8.04 6.92 -1.04
C THR A 443 -8.10 5.40 -1.16
N PHE A 444 -8.68 4.71 -0.17
CA PHE A 444 -8.86 3.26 -0.17
C PHE A 444 -9.71 2.79 -1.35
N LEU A 445 -10.85 3.43 -1.60
CA LEU A 445 -11.76 3.07 -2.69
C LEU A 445 -11.15 3.28 -4.09
N GLN A 446 -10.11 4.10 -4.22
CA GLN A 446 -9.32 4.27 -5.45
C GLN A 446 -8.22 3.20 -5.62
N THR A 447 -7.91 2.44 -4.56
CA THR A 447 -6.94 1.34 -4.67
C THR A 447 -7.52 0.20 -5.51
N GLN A 448 -6.61 -0.59 -6.09
CA GLN A 448 -6.95 -1.61 -7.07
C GLN A 448 -7.00 -2.99 -6.42
N PHE A 449 -8.08 -3.71 -6.67
CA PHE A 449 -8.21 -5.13 -6.44
C PHE A 449 -7.68 -5.90 -7.65
N LEU A 450 -6.63 -6.69 -7.42
CA LEU A 450 -5.99 -7.49 -8.45
C LEU A 450 -6.59 -8.90 -8.52
N SER A 451 -7.10 -9.27 -9.70
CA SER A 451 -7.57 -10.62 -10.01
C SER A 451 -7.59 -10.87 -11.51
N SER A 452 -6.73 -11.77 -11.99
CA SER A 452 -6.69 -12.16 -13.41
C SER A 452 -7.69 -13.25 -13.79
N GLN A 453 -8.38 -13.82 -12.81
CA GLN A 453 -9.46 -14.78 -13.01
C GLN A 453 -10.58 -14.57 -12.01
N VAL A 454 -11.79 -15.03 -12.34
CA VAL A 454 -12.91 -15.00 -11.40
C VAL A 454 -12.59 -15.90 -10.21
N ILE A 455 -12.45 -15.30 -9.02
CA ILE A 455 -12.36 -16.05 -7.76
C ILE A 455 -13.75 -16.34 -7.18
N SER A 456 -13.82 -17.34 -6.30
CA SER A 456 -15.06 -17.72 -5.62
C SER A 456 -15.65 -16.59 -4.79
N GLN A 457 -16.98 -16.56 -4.64
CA GLN A 457 -17.65 -15.56 -3.81
C GLN A 457 -17.10 -15.55 -2.37
N ASN A 458 -16.93 -16.72 -1.76
CA ASN A 458 -16.39 -16.82 -0.39
C ASN A 458 -14.94 -16.29 -0.30
N ARG A 459 -14.09 -16.59 -1.29
CA ARG A 459 -12.70 -16.11 -1.32
C ARG A 459 -12.63 -14.62 -1.58
N PHE A 460 -13.50 -14.10 -2.45
CA PHE A 460 -13.66 -12.67 -2.69
C PHE A 460 -14.07 -11.94 -1.41
N GLU A 461 -15.16 -12.36 -0.76
CA GLU A 461 -15.65 -11.74 0.48
C GLU A 461 -14.61 -11.80 1.60
N THR A 462 -13.93 -12.94 1.78
CA THR A 462 -12.86 -13.07 2.79
C THR A 462 -11.71 -12.13 2.51
N LYS A 463 -11.23 -12.08 1.26
CA LYS A 463 -10.12 -11.20 0.85
C LYS A 463 -10.50 -9.73 1.04
N VAL A 464 -11.67 -9.32 0.56
CA VAL A 464 -12.14 -7.93 0.68
C VAL A 464 -12.34 -7.52 2.14
N ASN A 465 -12.96 -8.36 2.96
CA ASN A 465 -13.17 -8.06 4.38
C ASN A 465 -11.86 -7.92 5.15
N SER A 466 -10.86 -8.77 4.86
CA SER A 466 -9.52 -8.61 5.43
C SER A 466 -8.93 -7.25 5.08
N THR A 467 -8.88 -6.92 3.78
CA THR A 467 -8.32 -5.64 3.32
C THR A 467 -9.03 -4.44 3.96
N ILE A 468 -10.36 -4.47 4.09
CA ILE A 468 -11.12 -3.39 4.76
C ILE A 468 -10.72 -3.27 6.23
N ASN A 469 -10.57 -4.37 6.96
CA ASN A 469 -10.20 -4.36 8.37
C ASN A 469 -8.76 -3.86 8.57
N ASP A 470 -7.85 -4.24 7.69
CA ASP A 470 -6.46 -3.81 7.72
C ASP A 470 -6.37 -2.30 7.48
N TRP A 471 -7.05 -1.79 6.45
CA TRP A 471 -7.17 -0.36 6.17
C TRP A 471 -7.74 0.44 7.36
N LYS A 472 -8.80 -0.07 8.02
CA LYS A 472 -9.37 0.58 9.21
C LYS A 472 -8.35 0.68 10.35
N SER A 473 -7.65 -0.42 10.65
CA SER A 473 -6.63 -0.44 11.71
C SER A 473 -5.53 0.55 11.42
N GLU A 474 -4.96 0.50 10.21
CA GLU A 474 -3.87 1.39 9.80
C GLU A 474 -4.26 2.87 9.91
N THR A 475 -5.47 3.22 9.48
CA THR A 475 -5.98 4.60 9.57
C THR A 475 -6.08 5.08 11.02
N ILE A 476 -6.54 4.22 11.94
CA ILE A 476 -6.65 4.54 13.37
C ILE A 476 -5.25 4.66 13.99
N ASP A 477 -4.37 3.71 13.71
CA ASP A 477 -3.02 3.65 14.28
C ASP A 477 -2.20 4.89 13.90
N GLN A 478 -2.24 5.31 12.63
CA GLN A 478 -1.57 6.53 12.15
C GLN A 478 -2.06 7.79 12.88
N PHE A 479 -3.37 7.93 13.06
CA PHE A 479 -3.97 9.08 13.76
C PHE A 479 -3.54 9.13 15.23
N LEU A 480 -3.55 7.99 15.93
CA LEU A 480 -3.16 7.91 17.33
C LEU A 480 -1.66 8.10 17.55
N GLN A 481 -0.83 7.63 16.61
CA GLN A 481 0.61 7.80 16.67
C GLN A 481 0.99 9.28 16.73
N THR A 482 0.37 10.11 15.87
CA THR A 482 0.57 11.57 15.86
C THR A 482 0.26 12.22 17.20
N ILE A 483 -0.88 11.89 17.80
CA ILE A 483 -1.30 12.44 19.10
C ILE A 483 -0.28 12.05 20.18
N LYS A 484 0.09 10.77 20.22
CA LYS A 484 1.02 10.24 21.24
C LYS A 484 2.43 10.82 21.09
N MET A 485 2.91 10.99 19.86
CA MET A 485 4.21 11.62 19.60
C MET A 485 4.20 13.10 20.03
N PHE A 486 3.16 13.84 19.65
CA PHE A 486 3.05 15.25 20.05
C PHE A 486 2.99 15.40 21.57
N GLN A 487 2.22 14.56 22.26
CA GLN A 487 2.16 14.54 23.73
C GLN A 487 3.53 14.25 24.35
N ALA A 488 4.25 13.24 23.84
CA ALA A 488 5.58 12.89 24.33
C ALA A 488 6.58 14.04 24.17
N VAL A 489 6.62 14.68 22.99
CA VAL A 489 7.53 15.81 22.74
C VAL A 489 7.13 17.05 23.55
N SER A 490 5.84 17.34 23.66
CA SER A 490 5.35 18.52 24.40
C SER A 490 5.56 18.38 25.90
N HIS A 491 5.29 17.20 26.46
CA HIS A 491 5.53 16.89 27.87
C HIS A 491 7.03 16.81 28.16
N GLY A 492 7.81 16.17 27.29
CA GLY A 492 9.26 16.11 27.38
C GLY A 492 9.92 17.49 27.40
N ASN A 493 9.41 18.43 26.60
CA ASN A 493 9.88 19.82 26.62
C ASN A 493 9.25 20.69 27.71
N GLN A 494 8.27 20.16 28.46
CA GLN A 494 7.50 20.88 29.48
C GLN A 494 6.92 22.20 28.91
N LEU A 495 6.33 22.14 27.71
CA LEU A 495 5.82 23.33 27.03
C LEU A 495 4.70 24.01 27.85
N MET A 496 4.73 25.34 27.87
CA MET A 496 3.79 26.15 28.64
C MET A 496 2.47 26.38 27.89
N SER A 497 1.34 26.07 28.52
CA SER A 497 0.00 26.54 28.12
C SER A 497 -0.38 27.84 28.84
N GLN A 498 -1.50 28.47 28.48
CA GLN A 498 -1.91 29.76 29.06
C GLN A 498 -2.30 29.75 30.56
N GLN A 499 -2.47 28.63 31.25
CA GLN A 499 -3.04 28.63 32.61
C GLN A 499 -2.01 28.81 33.76
N PHE A 500 -1.15 29.82 33.69
CA PHE A 500 -0.16 30.07 34.75
C PHE A 500 -0.41 31.36 35.53
N ILE A 501 -0.15 31.27 36.83
CA ILE A 501 -0.05 32.42 37.73
C ILE A 501 1.42 32.57 38.07
N TYR A 502 1.98 33.73 37.75
CA TYR A 502 3.33 34.06 38.16
C TYR A 502 3.32 34.79 39.50
N TYR A 503 4.19 34.34 40.40
CA TYR A 503 4.49 35.04 41.62
C TYR A 503 5.78 35.83 41.43
N MET A 504 5.68 37.14 41.60
CA MET A 504 6.85 38.01 41.68
C MET A 504 7.48 37.90 43.06
N ASP A 505 8.81 37.86 43.09
CA ASP A 505 9.54 37.92 44.35
C ASP A 505 9.54 39.35 44.93
N SER A 506 9.92 39.46 46.20
CA SER A 506 10.00 40.74 46.91
C SER A 506 11.19 41.62 46.49
N ASN A 507 12.09 41.10 45.63
CA ASN A 507 13.34 41.75 45.22
C ASN A 507 13.28 42.33 43.80
N GLY A 508 12.22 42.09 43.02
CA GLY A 508 11.96 42.85 41.80
C GLY A 508 12.48 42.24 40.49
N ILE A 509 12.91 40.96 40.45
CA ILE A 509 13.67 40.43 39.28
C ILE A 509 13.13 39.10 38.72
N LYS A 510 12.47 38.23 39.51
CA LYS A 510 12.16 36.85 39.08
C LYS A 510 10.67 36.53 39.00
N LEU A 511 10.32 35.85 37.91
CA LEU A 511 9.08 35.08 37.78
C LEU A 511 9.32 33.64 38.25
N ASN A 512 8.74 33.26 39.40
CA ASN A 512 8.81 31.88 39.86
C ASN A 512 7.62 31.07 39.35
N LEU A 513 7.90 30.08 38.51
CA LEU A 513 6.93 29.06 38.11
C LEU A 513 6.77 28.04 39.23
N LYS A 514 5.52 27.77 39.60
CA LYS A 514 5.20 26.71 40.56
C LYS A 514 4.58 25.53 39.82
N VAL A 515 5.15 24.35 40.03
CA VAL A 515 4.62 23.10 39.48
C VAL A 515 3.19 22.87 39.97
N GLN A 516 2.32 22.48 39.05
CA GLN A 516 0.96 22.08 39.36
C GLN A 516 0.93 20.63 39.87
N GLU A 517 0.26 20.44 41.01
CA GLU A 517 0.05 19.12 41.61
C GLU A 517 -1.45 18.87 41.87
N TYR A 518 -1.89 17.66 41.57
CA TYR A 518 -3.26 17.18 41.73
C TYR A 518 -3.26 15.88 42.54
N LEU A 519 -3.82 15.89 43.76
CA LEU A 519 -3.90 14.69 44.63
C LEU A 519 -2.54 13.95 44.80
N ASN A 520 -1.45 14.69 45.01
CA ASN A 520 -0.06 14.20 45.06
C ASN A 520 0.51 13.66 43.73
N CYS A 521 -0.16 13.89 42.60
CA CYS A 521 0.38 13.71 41.26
C CYS A 521 0.94 15.04 40.74
N SER A 522 2.19 15.06 40.29
CA SER A 522 2.85 16.25 39.78
C SER A 522 2.87 16.25 38.26
N CYS A 523 2.42 17.33 37.61
CA CYS A 523 2.35 17.38 36.14
C CYS A 523 3.73 17.34 35.47
N THR A 524 4.81 17.70 36.19
CA THR A 524 6.19 17.54 35.70
C THR A 524 6.70 16.10 35.78
N ARG A 525 5.97 15.21 36.47
CA ARG A 525 6.29 13.77 36.58
C ARG A 525 5.45 12.92 35.67
N SER A 526 4.19 13.29 35.49
CA SER A 526 3.23 12.50 34.75
C SER A 526 2.27 13.43 34.01
N SER A 527 2.06 13.14 32.73
CA SER A 527 1.04 13.81 31.91
C SER A 527 -0.39 13.34 32.24
N SER A 528 -0.56 12.27 33.02
CA SER A 528 -1.86 11.68 33.35
C SER A 528 -2.40 12.11 34.71
N CYS A 529 -1.91 13.21 35.28
CA CYS A 529 -2.42 13.73 36.55
C CYS A 529 -3.85 14.27 36.39
N LEU A 530 -4.80 13.76 37.18
CA LEU A 530 -6.22 14.11 37.11
C LEU A 530 -6.73 14.67 38.44
N PHE A 531 -7.68 15.61 38.37
CA PHE A 531 -8.41 16.13 39.52
C PHE A 531 -9.89 16.27 39.19
N PRO A 532 -10.82 15.72 40.00
CA PRO A 532 -12.25 15.88 39.77
C PRO A 532 -12.65 17.36 39.90
N ILE A 533 -13.43 17.84 38.93
CA ILE A 533 -13.74 19.27 38.73
C ILE A 533 -14.89 19.74 39.63
N ASP A 534 -15.50 18.84 40.41
CA ASP A 534 -16.74 19.00 41.17
C ASP A 534 -16.74 20.07 42.28
N ARG A 535 -15.58 20.67 42.61
CA ARG A 535 -15.42 21.45 43.84
C ARG A 535 -15.46 22.98 43.70
N TYR A 536 -15.45 23.56 42.50
CA TYR A 536 -15.24 25.01 42.31
C TYR A 536 -16.18 25.71 41.30
N PHE A 537 -17.43 25.28 41.18
CA PHE A 537 -18.48 26.07 40.48
C PHE A 537 -19.03 27.16 41.41
N TYR A 538 -18.32 28.29 41.51
CA TYR A 538 -18.76 29.38 42.39
C TYR A 538 -19.93 30.21 41.84
N PHE A 539 -20.21 30.14 40.53
CA PHE A 539 -21.30 30.89 39.90
C PHE A 539 -21.99 30.07 38.80
N PRO A 540 -23.33 30.05 38.73
CA PRO A 540 -24.05 29.44 37.63
C PRO A 540 -23.74 30.17 36.32
N LEU A 541 -23.57 29.43 35.22
CA LEU A 541 -23.62 30.00 33.87
C LEU A 541 -24.98 30.72 33.73
N GLY A 542 -25.00 31.87 33.05
CA GLY A 542 -26.23 32.67 32.83
C GLY A 542 -27.35 31.88 32.16
N SER A 543 -28.51 32.52 31.96
CA SER A 543 -29.78 31.94 31.48
C SER A 543 -29.66 30.69 30.61
N SER A 544 -30.49 29.69 30.92
CA SER A 544 -30.49 28.33 30.36
C SER A 544 -30.21 28.25 28.85
N PHE A 545 -29.03 27.75 28.48
CA PHE A 545 -28.83 27.17 27.15
C PHE A 545 -29.67 25.89 27.07
N ASN A 546 -30.53 25.77 26.07
CA ASN A 546 -31.41 24.60 25.93
C ASN A 546 -30.60 23.44 25.33
N PHE A 547 -30.15 22.50 26.17
CA PHE A 547 -29.36 21.36 25.75
C PHE A 547 -30.22 20.10 25.66
N SER A 548 -30.04 19.30 24.60
CA SER A 548 -30.55 17.94 24.54
C SER A 548 -29.49 16.98 25.06
N PRO A 549 -29.74 16.23 26.16
CA PRO A 549 -28.77 15.25 26.65
C PRO A 549 -28.42 14.22 25.58
N LEU A 550 -27.16 13.76 25.60
CA LEU A 550 -26.74 12.62 24.78
C LEU A 550 -27.59 11.39 25.11
N ASN A 551 -27.88 10.58 24.11
CA ASN A 551 -28.70 9.38 24.27
C ASN A 551 -27.83 8.24 24.85
N GLU A 552 -28.02 7.95 26.14
CA GLU A 552 -27.33 6.87 26.86
C GLU A 552 -27.55 5.47 26.24
N ASN A 553 -28.60 5.29 25.44
CA ASN A 553 -28.85 4.01 24.75
C ASN A 553 -27.99 3.82 23.50
N LEU A 554 -27.40 4.89 22.95
CA LEU A 554 -26.54 4.83 21.76
C LEU A 554 -25.06 4.62 22.13
N SER A 555 -24.62 5.12 23.29
CA SER A 555 -23.23 5.01 23.73
C SER A 555 -23.15 4.89 25.27
N PRO A 556 -22.24 4.06 25.82
CA PRO A 556 -22.12 3.88 27.27
C PRO A 556 -21.64 5.16 27.98
N PRO A 557 -22.33 5.62 29.05
CA PRO A 557 -22.03 6.92 29.69
C PRO A 557 -20.72 6.94 30.48
N ASN A 558 -20.13 5.77 30.78
CA ASN A 558 -18.89 5.64 31.55
C ASN A 558 -17.62 5.57 30.67
N GLU A 559 -17.76 5.74 29.35
CA GLU A 559 -16.63 5.72 28.44
C GLU A 559 -15.84 7.05 28.48
N THR A 560 -14.51 6.97 28.52
CA THR A 560 -13.64 8.16 28.44
C THR A 560 -13.58 8.71 27.03
N ILE A 561 -13.41 10.02 26.86
CA ILE A 561 -13.16 10.65 25.54
C ILE A 561 -11.95 10.04 24.84
N GLU A 562 -10.89 9.67 25.57
CA GLU A 562 -9.71 8.98 25.01
C GLU A 562 -10.07 7.65 24.34
N SER A 563 -10.96 6.85 24.93
CA SER A 563 -11.46 5.59 24.32
C SER A 563 -12.20 5.84 23.00
N ILE A 564 -12.93 6.95 22.90
CA ILE A 564 -13.62 7.34 21.67
C ILE A 564 -12.62 7.82 20.61
N ILE A 565 -11.60 8.60 21.01
CA ILE A 565 -10.47 9.01 20.16
C ILE A 565 -9.72 7.79 19.64
N ASN A 566 -9.50 6.77 20.48
CA ASN A 566 -8.84 5.50 20.11
C ASN A 566 -9.61 4.71 19.04
N ARG A 567 -10.86 5.08 18.76
CA ARG A 567 -11.70 4.55 17.68
C ARG A 567 -11.93 5.58 16.56
N LEU A 568 -11.11 6.62 16.47
CA LEU A 568 -11.23 7.73 15.52
C LEU A 568 -12.61 8.41 15.57
N MET A 569 -13.16 8.53 16.80
CA MET A 569 -14.50 9.07 17.04
C MET A 569 -15.64 8.30 16.33
N ILE A 570 -15.44 7.03 15.98
CA ILE A 570 -16.42 6.19 15.27
C ILE A 570 -17.02 5.12 16.18
N ASP A 571 -18.34 4.97 16.12
CA ASP A 571 -19.07 3.90 16.81
C ASP A 571 -19.20 2.65 15.96
N SER A 572 -19.44 2.81 14.66
CA SER A 572 -19.51 1.66 13.76
C SER A 572 -19.21 2.03 12.31
N TRP A 573 -18.85 1.00 11.54
CA TRP A 573 -18.63 1.09 10.11
C TRP A 573 -19.61 0.14 9.41
N THR A 574 -20.34 0.60 8.41
CA THR A 574 -21.06 -0.28 7.49
C THR A 574 -20.28 -0.43 6.20
N SER A 575 -20.09 -1.66 5.77
CA SER A 575 -19.46 -1.99 4.49
C SER A 575 -20.39 -2.90 3.69
N ASN A 576 -20.79 -2.45 2.50
CA ASN A 576 -21.54 -3.27 1.57
C ASN A 576 -20.61 -3.74 0.46
N ILE A 577 -20.54 -5.05 0.24
CA ILE A 577 -19.64 -5.70 -0.72
C ILE A 577 -20.50 -6.45 -1.74
N SER A 578 -20.34 -6.14 -3.03
CA SER A 578 -21.13 -6.73 -4.11
C SER A 578 -20.30 -7.67 -4.97
N PHE A 579 -20.44 -8.99 -4.73
CA PHE A 579 -19.85 -9.99 -5.61
C PHE A 579 -20.39 -9.89 -7.05
N SER A 580 -21.66 -9.53 -7.21
CA SER A 580 -22.28 -9.40 -8.53
C SER A 580 -21.63 -8.27 -9.34
N SER A 581 -21.42 -7.10 -8.71
CA SER A 581 -20.71 -5.99 -9.34
C SER A 581 -19.26 -6.35 -9.69
N TYR A 582 -18.57 -7.06 -8.80
CA TYR A 582 -17.24 -7.60 -9.10
C TYR A 582 -17.25 -8.54 -10.31
N TYR A 583 -18.21 -9.47 -10.38
CA TYR A 583 -18.32 -10.43 -11.48
C TYR A 583 -18.59 -9.73 -12.82
N ASP A 584 -19.48 -8.74 -12.83
CA ASP A 584 -19.84 -7.97 -14.02
C ASP A 584 -18.65 -7.18 -14.59
N ILE A 585 -17.78 -6.65 -13.72
CA ILE A 585 -16.57 -5.90 -14.13
C ILE A 585 -15.46 -6.84 -14.59
N CYS A 586 -15.22 -7.93 -13.85
CA CYS A 586 -14.30 -8.96 -14.29
C CYS A 586 -14.72 -9.51 -15.66
N SER A 587 -16.02 -9.66 -15.93
CA SER A 587 -16.61 -10.02 -17.24
C SER A 587 -15.83 -11.13 -17.97
N PRO A 588 -15.85 -12.37 -17.46
CA PRO A 588 -15.00 -13.44 -17.99
C PRO A 588 -15.31 -13.72 -19.47
N SER A 589 -14.29 -13.66 -20.32
CA SER A 589 -14.45 -13.89 -21.77
C SER A 589 -14.82 -15.34 -22.08
N SER A 590 -14.26 -16.28 -21.33
CA SER A 590 -14.62 -17.70 -21.39
C SER A 590 -14.23 -18.46 -20.13
N CYS A 591 -15.04 -19.40 -19.67
CA CYS A 591 -14.66 -20.34 -18.61
C CYS A 591 -14.30 -21.69 -19.22
N THR A 592 -13.17 -22.27 -18.80
CA THR A 592 -12.74 -23.61 -19.19
C THR A 592 -12.69 -24.54 -17.99
N TYR A 593 -13.18 -25.76 -18.17
CA TYR A 593 -13.05 -26.82 -17.18
C TYR A 593 -12.81 -28.17 -17.87
N GLN A 594 -12.18 -29.08 -17.15
CA GLN A 594 -11.91 -30.43 -17.66
C GLN A 594 -12.86 -31.42 -17.02
N TYR A 595 -13.44 -32.30 -17.83
CA TYR A 595 -14.29 -33.39 -17.39
C TYR A 595 -13.94 -34.70 -18.09
N ILE A 596 -14.16 -35.80 -17.40
CA ILE A 596 -13.85 -37.13 -17.91
C ILE A 596 -15.07 -37.62 -18.69
N SER A 597 -14.93 -37.83 -20.00
CA SER A 597 -16.02 -38.27 -20.86
C SER A 597 -15.62 -39.47 -21.72
N ARG A 598 -16.61 -40.27 -22.12
CA ARG A 598 -16.39 -41.41 -23.04
C ARG A 598 -16.38 -40.91 -24.48
N ASN A 599 -15.65 -41.62 -25.33
CA ASN A 599 -15.60 -41.31 -26.76
C ASN A 599 -17.00 -41.26 -27.40
N ASP A 600 -17.25 -40.23 -28.20
CA ASP A 600 -18.48 -40.07 -28.96
C ASP A 600 -18.66 -41.24 -29.94
N LEU A 601 -19.90 -41.74 -30.05
CA LEU A 601 -20.30 -42.77 -30.98
C LEU A 601 -19.86 -42.44 -32.43
N PHE A 602 -19.92 -41.16 -32.83
CA PHE A 602 -19.45 -40.74 -34.16
C PHE A 602 -17.93 -40.93 -34.33
N PHE A 603 -17.14 -40.57 -33.31
CA PHE A 603 -15.69 -40.78 -33.32
C PHE A 603 -15.34 -42.28 -33.33
N VAL A 604 -16.07 -43.08 -32.56
CA VAL A 604 -15.92 -44.55 -32.55
C VAL A 604 -16.24 -45.13 -33.93
N ILE A 605 -17.36 -44.74 -34.56
CA ILE A 605 -17.77 -45.23 -35.88
C ILE A 605 -16.76 -44.82 -36.96
N THR A 606 -16.33 -43.57 -36.99
CA THR A 606 -15.38 -43.07 -38.02
C THR A 606 -13.99 -43.70 -37.88
N THR A 607 -13.52 -43.91 -36.65
CA THR A 607 -12.26 -44.62 -36.38
C THR A 607 -12.35 -46.09 -36.79
N ILE A 608 -13.47 -46.77 -36.49
CA ILE A 608 -13.72 -48.14 -36.95
C ILE A 608 -13.72 -48.21 -38.49
N LEU A 609 -14.38 -47.27 -39.17
CA LEU A 609 -14.41 -47.21 -40.64
C LEU A 609 -13.02 -47.00 -41.25
N GLY A 610 -12.18 -46.16 -40.64
CA GLY A 610 -10.80 -45.95 -41.07
C GLY A 610 -9.92 -47.19 -40.86
N ILE A 611 -10.06 -47.86 -39.71
CA ILE A 611 -9.30 -49.08 -39.40
C ILE A 611 -9.77 -50.26 -40.26
N PHE A 612 -11.06 -50.33 -40.62
CA PHE A 612 -11.67 -51.45 -41.35
C PHE A 612 -10.93 -51.79 -42.66
N GLY A 613 -10.45 -50.79 -43.39
CA GLY A 613 -9.69 -50.97 -44.63
C GLY A 613 -8.35 -51.68 -44.41
N GLY A 614 -7.52 -51.16 -43.49
CA GLY A 614 -6.21 -51.73 -43.17
C GLY A 614 -6.31 -53.09 -42.45
N LEU A 615 -7.25 -53.22 -41.52
CA LEU A 615 -7.52 -54.44 -40.76
C LEU A 615 -8.01 -55.58 -41.67
N SER A 616 -8.89 -55.30 -42.65
CA SER A 616 -9.35 -56.26 -43.66
C SER A 616 -8.19 -56.82 -44.50
N LEU A 617 -7.25 -55.98 -44.92
CA LEU A 617 -6.08 -56.41 -45.67
C LEU A 617 -5.10 -57.21 -44.80
N GLY A 618 -4.78 -56.71 -43.61
CA GLY A 618 -3.89 -57.37 -42.65
C GLY A 618 -4.40 -58.76 -42.24
N LEU A 619 -5.70 -58.88 -41.99
CA LEU A 619 -6.35 -60.16 -41.68
C LEU A 619 -6.40 -61.12 -42.87
N LYS A 620 -6.53 -60.63 -44.11
CA LYS A 620 -6.38 -61.47 -45.32
C LYS A 620 -4.97 -62.02 -45.46
N LEU A 621 -3.95 -61.21 -45.16
CA LEU A 621 -2.57 -61.68 -45.13
C LEU A 621 -2.33 -62.69 -44.02
N LEU A 622 -2.81 -62.40 -42.81
CA LEU A 622 -2.70 -63.28 -41.64
C LEU A 622 -3.38 -64.63 -41.88
N THR A 623 -4.58 -64.62 -42.48
CA THR A 623 -5.32 -65.86 -42.81
C THR A 623 -4.62 -66.67 -43.90
N LEU A 624 -3.99 -66.03 -44.90
CA LEU A 624 -3.14 -66.73 -45.87
C LEU A 624 -1.89 -67.36 -45.22
N ILE A 625 -1.28 -66.67 -44.25
CA ILE A 625 -0.13 -67.19 -43.50
C ILE A 625 -0.55 -68.38 -42.62
N ILE A 626 -1.68 -68.28 -41.93
CA ILE A 626 -2.26 -69.35 -41.11
C ILE A 626 -2.62 -70.57 -41.97
N LEU A 627 -3.21 -70.36 -43.15
CA LEU A 627 -3.53 -71.44 -44.08
C LEU A 627 -2.28 -72.15 -44.62
N ARG A 628 -1.21 -71.42 -44.93
CA ARG A 628 0.08 -72.01 -45.30
C ARG A 628 0.70 -72.83 -44.16
N PHE A 629 0.46 -72.44 -42.90
CA PHE A 629 0.87 -73.21 -41.73
C PHE A 629 0.03 -74.49 -41.56
N ILE A 630 -1.29 -74.41 -41.80
CA ILE A 630 -2.21 -75.57 -41.74
C ILE A 630 -1.95 -76.55 -42.89
N GLU A 631 -1.64 -76.03 -44.09
CA GLU A 631 -1.28 -76.80 -45.29
C GLU A 631 0.04 -77.58 -45.11
N LYS A 632 0.94 -77.09 -44.24
CA LYS A 632 2.14 -77.83 -43.84
C LYS A 632 1.85 -79.02 -42.91
N THR A 633 0.62 -79.14 -42.38
CA THR A 633 0.29 -80.08 -41.28
C THR A 633 -0.70 -81.17 -41.68
N ILE A 634 -1.37 -81.09 -42.84
CA ILE A 634 -2.40 -82.07 -43.25
C ILE A 634 -2.20 -82.51 -44.69
N ASN A 635 -1.78 -83.77 -44.87
CA ASN A 635 -1.59 -84.41 -46.17
C ASN A 635 -2.62 -85.55 -46.32
N ASN A 636 -3.68 -85.39 -47.11
CA ASN A 636 -4.36 -86.57 -47.69
C ASN A 636 -5.37 -86.30 -48.82
N ASN A 637 -5.36 -87.24 -49.77
CA ASN A 637 -5.94 -87.21 -51.13
C ASN A 637 -7.45 -87.56 -51.24
N SER A 638 -8.28 -87.36 -50.21
CA SER A 638 -9.69 -87.78 -50.23
C SER A 638 -10.70 -86.63 -50.32
N PHE A 639 -10.53 -85.72 -51.28
CA PHE A 639 -11.47 -84.60 -51.50
C PHE A 639 -11.79 -84.33 -52.98
N ASN A 640 -11.54 -85.28 -53.89
CA ASN A 640 -11.81 -85.10 -55.32
C ASN A 640 -13.20 -85.57 -55.78
N GLY A 641 -13.91 -86.39 -54.99
CA GLY A 641 -15.23 -86.94 -55.37
C GLY A 641 -16.43 -86.04 -55.06
N PHE A 642 -16.32 -85.14 -54.10
CA PHE A 642 -17.43 -84.25 -53.68
C PHE A 642 -17.44 -82.91 -54.45
N ILE A 643 -16.39 -82.63 -55.23
CA ILE A 643 -16.14 -81.37 -55.94
C ILE A 643 -16.92 -81.26 -57.25
N THR A 644 -17.35 -82.37 -57.85
CA THR A 644 -18.05 -82.34 -59.14
C THR A 644 -19.53 -81.95 -59.02
N MET A 645 -20.13 -82.05 -57.82
CA MET A 645 -21.54 -81.73 -57.59
C MET A 645 -21.77 -80.27 -57.14
N ILE A 646 -20.79 -79.63 -56.51
CA ILE A 646 -20.93 -78.23 -56.02
C ILE A 646 -20.55 -77.18 -57.07
N LYS A 647 -19.93 -77.62 -58.19
CA LYS A 647 -19.53 -76.78 -59.33
C LYS A 647 -20.71 -76.03 -59.98
N ASN A 648 -21.96 -76.45 -59.73
CA ASN A 648 -23.14 -75.86 -60.35
C ASN A 648 -23.98 -74.94 -59.43
N LEU A 649 -23.54 -74.59 -58.22
CA LEU A 649 -24.40 -73.80 -57.30
C LEU A 649 -23.98 -72.35 -57.02
N PHE A 650 -22.86 -71.84 -57.55
CA PHE A 650 -22.46 -70.44 -57.32
C PHE A 650 -21.80 -69.79 -58.54
N VAL A 651 -22.43 -69.92 -59.71
CA VAL A 651 -22.18 -69.03 -60.84
C VAL A 651 -23.00 -67.76 -60.62
N CYS A 652 -22.42 -66.76 -59.95
CA CYS A 652 -22.92 -65.38 -60.03
C CYS A 652 -22.41 -64.76 -61.33
N ASN A 653 -23.09 -65.03 -62.44
CA ASN A 653 -22.92 -64.25 -63.66
C ASN A 653 -24.00 -63.17 -63.69
N THR A 654 -23.73 -62.03 -63.06
CA THR A 654 -24.57 -60.84 -63.20
C THR A 654 -23.69 -59.60 -63.37
N GLU A 655 -24.15 -58.70 -64.24
CA GLU A 655 -23.43 -57.60 -64.88
C GLU A 655 -22.55 -56.77 -63.94
N LYS A 656 -21.23 -57.02 -63.98
CA LYS A 656 -20.20 -56.24 -63.27
C LYS A 656 -20.30 -54.72 -63.50
N ARG A 657 -20.90 -54.28 -64.62
CA ARG A 657 -21.04 -52.86 -64.97
C ARG A 657 -22.03 -52.10 -64.09
N LEU A 658 -23.18 -52.69 -63.71
CA LEU A 658 -24.23 -51.98 -62.97
C LEU A 658 -23.85 -51.78 -61.49
N ILE A 659 -23.26 -52.80 -60.87
CA ILE A 659 -22.73 -52.74 -59.50
C ILE A 659 -21.61 -51.70 -59.40
N ASN A 660 -20.71 -51.66 -60.39
CA ASN A 660 -19.61 -50.68 -60.41
C ASN A 660 -20.12 -49.24 -60.56
N ARG A 661 -21.19 -48.99 -61.33
CA ARG A 661 -21.80 -47.66 -61.46
C ARG A 661 -22.45 -47.18 -60.16
N PHE A 662 -23.26 -48.01 -59.51
CA PHE A 662 -23.88 -47.64 -58.23
C PHE A 662 -22.87 -47.49 -57.10
N HIS A 663 -21.85 -48.36 -57.05
CA HIS A 663 -20.74 -48.22 -56.11
C HIS A 663 -20.04 -46.88 -56.25
N PHE A 664 -19.72 -46.48 -57.49
CA PHE A 664 -19.07 -45.21 -57.77
C PHE A 664 -19.94 -44.01 -57.35
N ILE A 665 -21.25 -44.06 -57.64
CA ILE A 665 -22.19 -43.00 -57.25
C ILE A 665 -22.32 -42.89 -55.72
N PHE A 666 -22.48 -44.01 -55.00
CA PHE A 666 -22.56 -43.99 -53.54
C PHE A 666 -21.26 -43.52 -52.90
N LEU A 667 -20.11 -43.91 -53.45
CA LEU A 667 -18.81 -43.45 -52.99
C LEU A 667 -18.65 -41.95 -53.19
N LEU A 668 -19.02 -41.42 -54.36
CA LEU A 668 -18.97 -39.99 -54.66
C LEU A 668 -19.88 -39.19 -53.71
N LEU A 669 -21.13 -39.63 -53.50
CA LEU A 669 -22.08 -38.97 -52.61
C LEU A 669 -21.59 -38.90 -51.17
N ILE A 670 -21.08 -40.01 -50.64
CA ILE A 670 -20.58 -40.06 -49.25
C ILE A 670 -19.31 -39.21 -49.11
N LEU A 671 -18.40 -39.21 -50.09
CA LEU A 671 -17.22 -38.35 -50.07
C LEU A 671 -17.59 -36.87 -50.13
N CYS A 672 -18.59 -36.48 -50.94
CA CYS A 672 -19.08 -35.10 -50.99
C CYS A 672 -19.70 -34.64 -49.66
N VAL A 673 -20.51 -35.49 -49.02
CA VAL A 673 -21.12 -35.18 -47.71
C VAL A 673 -20.05 -35.01 -46.63
N ILE A 674 -19.06 -35.90 -46.58
CA ILE A 674 -17.94 -35.80 -45.62
C ILE A 674 -17.09 -34.55 -45.90
N PHE A 675 -16.84 -34.22 -47.17
CA PHE A 675 -16.12 -33.01 -47.57
C PHE A 675 -16.85 -31.74 -47.13
N ILE A 676 -18.17 -31.66 -47.35
CA ILE A 676 -18.98 -30.51 -46.92
C ILE A 676 -18.94 -30.39 -45.38
N PHE A 677 -19.17 -31.48 -44.64
CA PHE A 677 -19.19 -31.43 -43.18
C PHE A 677 -17.84 -31.06 -42.57
N SER A 678 -16.73 -31.45 -43.21
CA SER A 678 -15.37 -31.10 -42.77
C SER A 678 -14.94 -29.69 -43.19
N ALA A 679 -15.37 -29.20 -44.36
CA ALA A 679 -15.00 -27.89 -44.88
C ALA A 679 -15.60 -26.71 -44.09
N PHE A 680 -16.79 -26.88 -43.49
CA PHE A 680 -17.52 -25.80 -42.82
C PHE A 680 -17.30 -25.70 -41.30
N LYS A 681 -16.37 -26.48 -40.71
CA LYS A 681 -16.08 -26.39 -39.28
C LYS A 681 -15.01 -25.32 -39.02
N PRO A 682 -15.34 -24.16 -38.39
CA PRO A 682 -14.35 -23.13 -38.10
C PRO A 682 -13.34 -23.64 -37.07
N LYS A 683 -12.06 -23.28 -37.27
CA LYS A 683 -10.96 -23.59 -36.37
C LYS A 683 -10.20 -22.29 -36.06
N SER A 684 -10.03 -21.98 -34.78
CA SER A 684 -9.09 -20.92 -34.39
C SER A 684 -7.67 -21.44 -34.63
N VAL A 685 -6.87 -20.65 -35.34
CA VAL A 685 -5.45 -20.93 -35.51
C VAL A 685 -4.71 -19.90 -34.67
N THR A 686 -3.94 -20.37 -33.71
CA THR A 686 -3.04 -19.56 -32.90
C THR A 686 -1.64 -19.66 -33.51
N ILE A 687 -1.09 -18.52 -33.94
CA ILE A 687 0.30 -18.44 -34.40
C ILE A 687 1.15 -17.98 -33.22
N GLN A 688 2.24 -18.70 -32.93
CA GLN A 688 3.24 -18.32 -31.94
C GLN A 688 4.53 -17.88 -32.63
N ILE A 689 5.07 -16.74 -32.19
CA ILE A 689 6.34 -16.18 -32.61
C ILE A 689 7.26 -16.16 -31.40
N ILE A 690 8.38 -16.87 -31.48
CA ILE A 690 9.36 -16.99 -30.40
C ILE A 690 10.34 -15.81 -30.49
N LYS A 691 10.60 -15.14 -29.35
CA LYS A 691 11.55 -14.02 -29.22
C LYS A 691 11.39 -12.93 -30.32
N PRO A 692 10.25 -12.24 -30.38
CA PRO A 692 10.04 -11.18 -31.37
C PRO A 692 10.94 -9.96 -31.10
N SER A 693 11.39 -9.30 -32.17
CA SER A 693 12.01 -7.97 -32.08
C SER A 693 10.96 -6.88 -31.84
N LEU A 694 11.40 -5.71 -31.33
CA LEU A 694 10.51 -4.56 -31.11
C LEU A 694 9.79 -4.13 -32.40
N SER A 695 10.48 -4.14 -33.54
CA SER A 695 9.88 -3.81 -34.84
C SER A 695 8.78 -4.79 -35.22
N ASN A 696 9.06 -6.09 -35.10
CA ASN A 696 8.10 -7.14 -35.44
C ASN A 696 6.88 -7.09 -34.52
N TYR A 697 7.08 -6.81 -33.23
CA TYR A 697 5.99 -6.60 -32.29
C TYR A 697 5.11 -5.40 -32.67
N LYS A 698 5.72 -4.24 -33.00
CA LYS A 698 4.97 -3.05 -33.42
C LYS A 698 4.13 -3.30 -34.68
N ASP A 699 4.66 -4.05 -35.64
CA ASP A 699 3.92 -4.44 -36.84
C ASP A 699 2.73 -5.36 -36.50
N LEU A 700 2.95 -6.38 -35.67
CA LEU A 700 1.89 -7.31 -35.23
C LEU A 700 0.79 -6.63 -34.43
N LEU A 701 1.16 -5.67 -33.57
CA LEU A 701 0.21 -4.92 -32.76
C LEU A 701 -0.76 -4.10 -33.63
N LYS A 702 -0.29 -3.63 -34.80
CA LYS A 702 -1.10 -2.88 -35.76
C LYS A 702 -2.16 -3.76 -36.44
N ASP A 703 -1.80 -4.98 -36.82
CA ASP A 703 -2.66 -5.88 -37.59
C ASP A 703 -3.55 -6.77 -36.69
N HIS A 704 -3.11 -7.04 -35.46
CA HIS A 704 -3.73 -8.03 -34.56
C HIS A 704 -3.93 -7.52 -33.12
N TYR A 705 -4.26 -6.22 -32.99
CA TYR A 705 -4.41 -5.53 -31.70
C TYR A 705 -5.21 -6.30 -30.64
N TYR A 706 -6.37 -6.86 -30.99
CA TYR A 706 -7.30 -7.47 -30.04
C TYR A 706 -6.94 -8.90 -29.60
N SER A 707 -6.05 -9.60 -30.31
CA SER A 707 -5.73 -11.01 -30.01
C SER A 707 -4.26 -11.30 -29.76
N LEU A 708 -3.38 -10.29 -29.89
CA LEU A 708 -1.96 -10.41 -29.64
C LEU A 708 -1.67 -10.41 -28.13
N GLN A 709 -1.06 -11.50 -27.66
CA GLN A 709 -0.61 -11.66 -26.28
C GLN A 709 0.86 -12.10 -26.28
N CYS A 710 1.69 -11.41 -25.50
CA CYS A 710 3.13 -11.67 -25.44
C CYS A 710 3.56 -11.92 -24.00
N SER A 711 4.15 -13.08 -23.72
CA SER A 711 4.63 -13.41 -22.37
C SER A 711 6.04 -12.87 -22.16
N CYS A 712 6.27 -12.14 -21.06
CA CYS A 712 7.60 -11.66 -20.68
C CYS A 712 8.47 -12.81 -20.12
N SER A 713 9.78 -12.76 -20.36
CA SER A 713 10.72 -13.64 -19.67
C SER A 713 11.04 -13.14 -18.26
N GLN A 714 11.07 -11.82 -18.08
CA GLN A 714 11.25 -11.15 -16.82
C GLN A 714 9.94 -10.43 -16.45
N ILE A 715 9.27 -10.97 -15.44
CA ILE A 715 7.94 -10.51 -14.99
C ILE A 715 8.06 -9.29 -14.05
N SER A 716 9.25 -9.05 -13.49
CA SER A 716 9.54 -8.01 -12.49
C SER A 716 10.63 -7.08 -13.03
N ILE A 717 10.27 -5.86 -13.38
CA ILE A 717 11.16 -4.87 -14.01
C ILE A 717 11.30 -3.67 -13.06
N PRO A 718 12.50 -3.29 -12.60
CA PRO A 718 12.67 -2.12 -11.76
C PRO A 718 12.23 -0.85 -12.49
N TYR A 719 11.47 0.03 -11.84
CA TYR A 719 10.98 1.27 -12.48
C TYR A 719 12.12 2.14 -12.99
N GLU A 720 13.21 2.27 -12.22
CA GLU A 720 14.40 3.06 -12.59
C GLU A 720 14.99 2.71 -13.96
N THR A 721 14.72 1.52 -14.50
CA THR A 721 15.25 1.09 -15.80
C THR A 721 14.56 1.75 -17.00
N PHE A 722 13.30 2.18 -16.83
CA PHE A 722 12.47 2.71 -17.91
C PHE A 722 11.70 3.98 -17.56
N LEU A 723 11.72 4.42 -16.30
CA LEU A 723 11.03 5.59 -15.78
C LEU A 723 12.01 6.50 -15.04
N ASN A 724 12.03 7.78 -15.40
CA ASN A 724 12.72 8.84 -14.65
C ASN A 724 11.72 9.92 -14.26
N ILE A 725 11.75 10.37 -13.00
CA ILE A 725 10.86 11.39 -12.46
C ILE A 725 11.68 12.39 -11.66
N GLU A 726 11.61 13.66 -12.05
CA GLU A 726 12.30 14.76 -11.38
C GLU A 726 11.29 15.81 -10.90
N PRO A 727 11.16 16.05 -9.58
CA PRO A 727 10.30 17.09 -9.05
C PRO A 727 10.97 18.46 -9.18
N HIS A 728 10.24 19.45 -9.65
CA HIS A 728 10.62 20.85 -9.60
C HIS A 728 9.90 21.53 -8.43
N PHE A 729 10.66 21.88 -7.40
CA PHE A 729 10.13 22.61 -6.25
C PHE A 729 9.95 24.09 -6.57
N HIS A 730 9.06 24.75 -5.85
CA HIS A 730 8.80 26.18 -5.95
C HIS A 730 10.07 26.99 -5.67
N ASP A 731 10.32 28.05 -6.45
CA ASP A 731 11.56 28.84 -6.40
C ASP A 731 11.89 29.39 -5.00
N LEU A 732 10.85 29.61 -4.19
CA LEU A 732 10.93 29.97 -2.76
C LEU A 732 11.83 29.01 -1.97
N CYS A 733 11.78 27.71 -2.26
CA CYS A 733 12.57 26.66 -1.60
C CYS A 733 14.03 26.60 -2.06
N SER A 734 14.44 27.47 -2.99
CA SER A 734 15.84 27.71 -3.38
C SER A 734 16.26 29.17 -3.21
N SER A 735 15.37 30.01 -2.66
CA SER A 735 15.57 31.45 -2.55
C SER A 735 16.34 31.85 -1.29
N GLN A 736 16.79 33.11 -1.26
CA GLN A 736 17.40 33.71 -0.07
C GLN A 736 16.45 33.77 1.14
N PHE A 737 15.12 33.75 0.94
CA PHE A 737 14.13 33.81 2.03
C PHE A 737 14.15 32.61 2.99
N ILE A 738 14.75 31.49 2.60
CA ILE A 738 14.90 30.31 3.46
C ILE A 738 16.33 30.10 3.97
N SER A 739 17.24 31.03 3.65
CA SER A 739 18.64 30.96 4.02
C SER A 739 18.88 31.33 5.48
N ASP A 740 19.91 30.74 6.07
CA ASP A 740 20.31 31.05 7.45
C ASP A 740 20.73 32.51 7.60
N GLU A 741 21.32 33.12 6.56
CA GLU A 741 21.72 34.53 6.54
C GLU A 741 20.50 35.47 6.64
N TRP A 742 19.43 35.19 5.87
CA TRP A 742 18.20 35.96 5.94
C TRP A 742 17.52 35.83 7.30
N ILE A 743 17.39 34.60 7.80
CA ILE A 743 16.77 34.35 9.12
C ILE A 743 17.58 35.05 10.22
N TYR A 744 18.91 34.97 10.18
CA TYR A 744 19.79 35.67 11.12
C TYR A 744 19.64 37.20 11.03
N TYR A 745 19.57 37.74 9.82
CA TYR A 745 19.35 39.16 9.60
C TYR A 745 18.04 39.67 10.23
N LEU A 746 16.94 38.90 10.09
CA LEU A 746 15.66 39.26 10.69
C LEU A 746 15.71 39.31 12.23
N TYR A 747 16.65 38.61 12.87
CA TYR A 747 16.88 38.71 14.30
C TYR A 747 17.63 39.99 14.72
N GLY A 748 18.41 40.58 13.80
CA GLY A 748 19.17 41.84 13.96
C GLY A 748 20.42 41.73 14.86
N GLU A 749 21.30 42.75 14.81
CA GLU A 749 22.52 42.85 15.67
C GLU A 749 22.26 43.35 17.11
N GLY A 750 21.04 43.71 17.48
CA GLY A 750 20.76 44.13 18.87
C GLY A 750 19.33 44.60 19.14
N ASN A 751 18.76 44.13 20.25
CA ASN A 751 17.66 44.75 20.99
C ASN A 751 16.45 45.28 20.18
N LEU A 752 15.84 44.43 19.35
CA LEU A 752 14.51 44.72 18.80
C LEU A 752 13.36 44.45 19.80
N PHE A 753 13.66 43.82 20.94
CA PHE A 753 12.70 43.42 21.98
C PHE A 753 11.93 44.57 22.66
N HIS A 754 12.25 45.83 22.35
CA HIS A 754 11.64 47.00 23.01
C HIS A 754 10.99 48.00 22.04
N ARG A 755 10.86 47.68 20.74
CA ARG A 755 10.41 48.68 19.73
C ARG A 755 9.17 48.32 18.91
N PHE A 756 8.71 47.07 18.92
CA PHE A 756 7.61 46.65 18.07
C PHE A 756 6.46 46.05 18.87
N SER A 757 5.23 46.39 18.48
CA SER A 757 4.00 45.81 19.02
C SER A 757 3.83 44.38 18.50
N PHE A 758 3.02 43.56 19.18
CA PHE A 758 2.81 42.15 18.81
C PHE A 758 2.21 41.96 17.40
N ASP A 759 1.52 42.98 16.87
CA ASP A 759 0.91 43.03 15.55
C ASP A 759 1.89 43.44 14.44
N ASP A 760 3.09 43.93 14.80
CA ASP A 760 4.16 44.21 13.85
C ASP A 760 4.77 42.91 13.32
N TYR A 761 4.72 42.74 12.01
CA TYR A 761 5.17 41.52 11.35
C TYR A 761 6.63 41.17 11.68
N ARG A 762 7.50 42.18 11.84
CA ARG A 762 8.93 42.00 12.12
C ARG A 762 9.19 41.26 13.41
N TYR A 763 8.25 41.33 14.34
CA TYR A 763 8.39 40.72 15.64
C TYR A 763 8.36 39.20 15.56
N SER A 764 7.45 38.62 14.75
CA SER A 764 7.31 37.17 14.54
C SER A 764 7.96 36.65 13.26
N ALA A 765 8.36 37.53 12.34
CA ALA A 765 8.95 37.19 11.04
C ALA A 765 10.06 36.13 11.09
N PRO A 766 11.04 36.18 12.02
CA PRO A 766 12.09 35.16 12.06
C PRO A 766 11.54 33.73 12.23
N GLY A 767 10.48 33.55 13.02
CA GLY A 767 9.79 32.26 13.16
C GLY A 767 9.08 31.82 11.90
N GLN A 768 8.43 32.76 11.22
CA GLN A 768 7.72 32.51 9.97
C GLN A 768 8.65 31.97 8.88
N PHE A 769 9.82 32.61 8.67
CA PHE A 769 10.78 32.17 7.66
C PHE A 769 11.53 30.89 8.06
N LEU A 770 11.72 30.64 9.36
CA LEU A 770 12.24 29.37 9.84
C LEU A 770 11.27 28.20 9.57
N LEU A 771 9.97 28.42 9.78
CA LEU A 771 8.93 27.45 9.43
C LEU A 771 8.91 27.20 7.93
N LEU A 772 9.01 28.26 7.12
CA LEU A 772 9.05 28.15 5.67
C LEU A 772 10.26 27.32 5.19
N SER A 773 11.46 27.60 5.72
CA SER A 773 12.66 26.82 5.45
C SER A 773 12.49 25.35 5.84
N SER A 774 11.85 25.09 6.99
CA SER A 774 11.56 23.74 7.47
C SER A 774 10.56 23.01 6.57
N PHE A 775 9.51 23.68 6.10
CA PHE A 775 8.54 23.09 5.18
C PHE A 775 9.17 22.74 3.83
N CYS A 776 10.04 23.59 3.30
CA CYS A 776 10.80 23.28 2.08
C CYS A 776 11.67 22.03 2.26
N LYS A 777 12.47 21.96 3.35
CA LYS A 777 13.34 20.81 3.65
C LYS A 777 12.55 19.51 3.85
N LEU A 778 11.48 19.55 4.65
CA LEU A 778 10.64 18.37 4.94
C LEU A 778 9.89 17.89 3.68
N SER A 779 9.35 18.81 2.89
CA SER A 779 8.67 18.46 1.65
C SER A 779 9.62 17.85 0.62
N GLN A 780 10.80 18.46 0.43
CA GLN A 780 11.86 17.90 -0.43
C GLN A 780 12.29 16.51 0.01
N GLY A 781 12.54 16.32 1.31
CA GLY A 781 12.89 15.02 1.88
C GLY A 781 11.80 13.97 1.63
N LYS A 782 10.53 14.29 1.94
CA LYS A 782 9.40 13.37 1.77
C LYS A 782 9.20 12.97 0.31
N VAL A 783 9.26 13.93 -0.62
CA VAL A 783 9.08 13.70 -2.06
C VAL A 783 10.23 12.88 -2.63
N ASN A 784 11.48 13.27 -2.35
CA ASN A 784 12.65 12.55 -2.85
C ASN A 784 12.70 11.11 -2.33
N HIS A 785 12.37 10.89 -1.06
CA HIS A 785 12.28 9.54 -0.49
C HIS A 785 11.18 8.72 -1.18
N THR A 786 9.99 9.30 -1.36
CA THR A 786 8.85 8.60 -1.98
C THR A 786 9.14 8.24 -3.44
N LEU A 787 9.78 9.15 -4.20
CA LEU A 787 10.20 8.88 -5.58
C LEU A 787 11.32 7.84 -5.64
N SER A 788 12.33 7.93 -4.77
CA SER A 788 13.41 6.94 -4.70
C SER A 788 12.85 5.54 -4.42
N ARG A 789 11.84 5.43 -3.55
CA ARG A 789 11.13 4.18 -3.28
C ARG A 789 10.38 3.66 -4.51
N LEU A 790 9.64 4.51 -5.22
CA LEU A 790 8.97 4.11 -6.46
C LEU A 790 9.98 3.59 -7.48
N LEU A 791 11.05 4.34 -7.72
CA LEU A 791 12.07 4.01 -8.73
C LEU A 791 12.82 2.73 -8.39
N ALA A 792 13.08 2.46 -7.10
CA ALA A 792 13.67 1.21 -6.62
C ALA A 792 12.70 0.01 -6.66
N SER A 793 11.38 0.25 -6.71
CA SER A 793 10.37 -0.81 -6.76
C SER A 793 10.24 -1.44 -8.16
N TYR A 794 9.44 -2.49 -8.26
CA TYR A 794 9.27 -3.25 -9.49
C TYR A 794 7.89 -3.05 -10.11
N PHE A 795 7.88 -2.81 -11.41
CA PHE A 795 6.72 -3.00 -12.25
C PHE A 795 6.54 -4.50 -12.54
N ILE A 796 5.42 -5.07 -12.09
CA ILE A 796 5.14 -6.51 -12.21
C ILE A 796 4.11 -6.73 -13.32
N ASN A 797 4.51 -7.40 -14.38
CA ASN A 797 3.57 -7.84 -15.42
C ASN A 797 4.05 -9.11 -16.13
N SER A 798 3.16 -10.10 -16.25
CA SER A 798 3.42 -11.35 -16.96
C SER A 798 3.29 -11.21 -18.48
N GLN A 799 2.57 -10.18 -18.94
CA GLN A 799 2.40 -9.85 -20.35
C GLN A 799 3.07 -8.53 -20.72
N LEU A 800 3.59 -8.45 -21.95
CA LEU A 800 4.11 -7.20 -22.51
C LEU A 800 2.95 -6.26 -22.79
N LEU A 801 2.93 -5.09 -22.14
CA LEU A 801 1.94 -4.04 -22.44
C LEU A 801 2.28 -3.30 -23.73
N SER A 802 1.24 -2.79 -24.40
CA SER A 802 1.45 -1.76 -25.43
C SER A 802 1.89 -0.44 -24.79
N GLU A 803 2.52 0.42 -25.60
CA GLU A 803 3.05 1.71 -25.14
C GLU A 803 1.97 2.59 -24.48
N ASN A 804 0.79 2.68 -25.09
CA ASN A 804 -0.33 3.45 -24.54
C ASN A 804 -0.79 2.91 -23.18
N HIS A 805 -0.94 1.59 -23.04
CA HIS A 805 -1.35 1.00 -21.76
C HIS A 805 -0.27 1.13 -20.69
N LEU A 806 1.01 1.08 -21.06
CA LEU A 806 2.09 1.33 -20.12
C LEU A 806 2.03 2.78 -19.61
N ILE A 807 1.85 3.77 -20.49
CA ILE A 807 1.72 5.18 -20.11
C ILE A 807 0.53 5.38 -19.16
N GLU A 808 -0.64 4.85 -19.52
CA GLU A 808 -1.85 4.94 -18.70
C GLU A 808 -1.63 4.34 -17.29
N GLN A 809 -0.99 3.18 -17.20
CA GLN A 809 -0.66 2.54 -15.91
C GLN A 809 0.30 3.40 -15.08
N ILE A 810 1.33 3.97 -15.70
CA ILE A 810 2.28 4.85 -15.01
C ILE A 810 1.59 6.14 -14.53
N GLU A 811 0.75 6.78 -15.34
CA GLU A 811 0.00 7.97 -14.92
C GLU A 811 -0.92 7.71 -13.72
N ILE A 812 -1.60 6.56 -13.69
CA ILE A 812 -2.42 6.15 -12.54
C ILE A 812 -1.57 6.00 -11.28
N ILE A 813 -0.40 5.36 -11.40
CA ILE A 813 0.52 5.16 -10.28
C ILE A 813 1.03 6.51 -9.76
N LEU A 814 1.41 7.43 -10.65
CA LEU A 814 1.92 8.75 -10.26
C LEU A 814 0.86 9.62 -9.60
N ASN A 815 -0.35 9.69 -10.17
CA ASN A 815 -1.46 10.45 -9.58
C ASN A 815 -1.84 9.93 -8.18
N ARG A 816 -1.81 8.60 -8.00
CA ARG A 816 -2.01 7.98 -6.69
C ARG A 816 -0.88 8.32 -5.73
N LEU A 817 0.37 8.21 -6.15
CA LEU A 817 1.52 8.49 -5.30
C LEU A 817 1.53 9.95 -4.85
N GLN A 818 1.25 10.90 -5.76
CA GLN A 818 1.14 12.32 -5.44
C GLN A 818 0.04 12.57 -4.39
N SER A 819 -1.19 12.14 -4.68
CA SER A 819 -2.33 12.38 -3.78
C SER A 819 -2.15 11.74 -2.40
N THR A 820 -1.66 10.51 -2.32
CA THR A 820 -1.40 9.82 -1.04
C THR A 820 -0.32 10.50 -0.22
N THR A 821 0.79 10.88 -0.85
CA THR A 821 1.92 11.55 -0.17
C THR A 821 1.51 12.91 0.35
N PHE A 822 0.74 13.68 -0.42
CA PHE A 822 0.26 15.00 -0.03
C PHE A 822 -0.73 14.91 1.13
N ASN A 823 -1.75 14.07 1.00
CA ASN A 823 -2.78 13.91 2.03
C ASN A 823 -2.18 13.42 3.36
N SER A 824 -1.24 12.47 3.32
CA SER A 824 -0.56 11.97 4.52
C SER A 824 0.18 13.07 5.27
N PHE A 825 0.97 13.90 4.57
CA PHE A 825 1.70 15.00 5.19
C PHE A 825 0.77 16.10 5.72
N LEU A 826 -0.27 16.46 4.97
CA LEU A 826 -1.21 17.51 5.38
C LEU A 826 -2.09 17.10 6.55
N ASN A 827 -2.56 15.84 6.59
CA ASN A 827 -3.31 15.32 7.73
C ASN A 827 -2.45 15.41 9.01
N LEU A 828 -1.20 14.97 8.93
CA LEU A 828 -0.24 15.07 10.03
C LEU A 828 -0.04 16.53 10.49
N LEU A 829 0.25 17.44 9.56
CA LEU A 829 0.46 18.86 9.85
C LEU A 829 -0.78 19.50 10.49
N ASN A 830 -1.96 19.24 9.94
CA ASN A 830 -3.22 19.83 10.42
C ASN A 830 -3.58 19.31 11.81
N LEU A 831 -3.38 18.02 12.08
CA LEU A 831 -3.61 17.45 13.41
C LEU A 831 -2.69 18.12 14.45
N ILE A 832 -1.40 18.27 14.14
CA ILE A 832 -0.46 18.94 15.04
C ILE A 832 -0.85 20.42 15.25
N ARG A 833 -1.22 21.15 14.20
CA ARG A 833 -1.69 22.55 14.27
C ARG A 833 -2.89 22.71 15.21
N GLU A 834 -3.88 21.84 15.07
CA GLU A 834 -5.09 21.85 15.89
C GLU A 834 -4.78 21.52 17.36
N ILE A 835 -3.90 20.54 17.62
CA ILE A 835 -3.47 20.20 18.98
C ILE A 835 -2.70 21.38 19.61
N ILE A 836 -1.79 22.03 18.88
CA ILE A 836 -1.08 23.24 19.32
C ILE A 836 -2.07 24.33 19.72
N GLY A 837 -3.00 24.67 18.83
CA GLY A 837 -3.98 25.73 19.04
C GLY A 837 -4.88 25.47 20.25
N SER A 838 -5.36 24.23 20.36
CA SER A 838 -6.24 23.77 21.43
C SER A 838 -5.59 23.73 22.81
N ASN A 839 -4.32 23.36 22.88
CA ASN A 839 -3.55 23.35 24.13
C ASN A 839 -3.02 24.74 24.50
N MET A 840 -3.23 25.74 23.64
CA MET A 840 -2.93 27.15 23.91
C MET A 840 -1.48 27.37 24.31
N ILE A 841 -0.59 26.69 23.59
CA ILE A 841 0.83 26.69 23.88
C ILE A 841 1.35 28.11 23.64
N MET A 842 1.94 28.72 24.67
CA MET A 842 2.41 30.09 24.60
C MET A 842 3.69 30.18 23.77
N ASN A 843 3.79 31.21 22.94
CA ASN A 843 5.04 31.55 22.27
C ASN A 843 5.79 32.68 22.97
N VAL A 844 7.11 32.75 22.75
CA VAL A 844 8.00 33.76 23.34
C VAL A 844 7.61 35.19 22.99
N TRP A 845 6.98 35.38 21.82
CA TRP A 845 6.59 36.68 21.32
C TRP A 845 5.28 37.18 21.91
N SER A 846 4.56 36.36 22.68
CA SER A 846 3.23 36.74 23.17
C SER A 846 2.28 37.16 22.04
N THR A 847 2.44 36.63 20.81
CA THR A 847 1.52 36.96 19.70
C THR A 847 0.17 36.25 19.84
N ASN A 848 0.08 35.21 20.67
CA ASN A 848 -1.16 34.51 21.01
C ASN A 848 -1.70 34.88 22.41
N TRP A 849 -0.82 34.98 23.40
CA TRP A 849 -1.16 35.27 24.80
C TRP A 849 -0.21 36.32 25.36
N GLU A 850 -0.77 37.40 25.89
CA GLU A 850 -0.04 38.48 26.55
C GLU A 850 -0.19 38.41 28.06
N TYR A 851 0.71 39.09 28.78
CA TYR A 851 0.70 39.13 30.24
C TYR A 851 0.00 40.39 30.75
N SER A 852 -0.94 40.21 31.68
CA SER A 852 -1.72 41.22 32.37
C SER A 852 -1.34 41.24 33.85
N PHE A 853 -0.94 42.40 34.36
CA PHE A 853 -0.48 42.54 35.75
C PHE A 853 -1.53 43.20 36.63
N GLN A 854 -1.75 42.62 37.82
CA GLN A 854 -2.59 43.22 38.85
C GLN A 854 -1.73 43.72 40.01
N THR A 855 -1.78 45.02 40.27
CA THR A 855 -0.98 45.72 41.30
C THR A 855 -1.68 45.82 42.66
N GLU A 856 -2.88 45.25 42.82
CA GLU A 856 -3.70 45.41 44.04
C GLU A 856 -3.33 44.45 45.21
N PHE A 857 -2.34 43.57 45.03
CA PHE A 857 -1.93 42.57 46.03
C PHE A 857 -0.59 42.91 46.71
N ILE A 858 -0.37 42.38 47.94
CA ILE A 858 0.89 42.50 48.70
C ILE A 858 2.10 41.92 47.92
N LEU A 859 1.84 41.01 46.98
CA LEU A 859 2.77 40.53 45.95
C LEU A 859 2.08 40.68 44.59
N PRO A 860 2.67 41.37 43.60
CA PRO A 860 2.02 41.56 42.32
C PRO A 860 1.93 40.21 41.57
N VAL A 861 0.79 39.98 40.91
CA VAL A 861 0.49 38.74 40.20
C VAL A 861 0.34 39.03 38.72
N ALA A 862 1.02 38.26 37.87
CA ALA A 862 0.82 38.28 36.42
C ALA A 862 -0.12 37.15 36.00
N ARG A 863 -1.12 37.49 35.19
CA ARG A 863 -2.05 36.59 34.51
C ARG A 863 -1.80 36.67 33.00
N THR A 864 -2.31 35.72 32.25
CA THR A 864 -2.27 35.77 30.78
C THR A 864 -3.64 36.07 30.21
N GLU A 865 -3.68 36.82 29.12
CA GLU A 865 -4.88 37.16 28.38
C GLU A 865 -4.69 36.87 26.89
N PRO A 866 -5.74 36.44 26.16
CA PRO A 866 -5.63 36.13 24.76
C PRO A 866 -5.54 37.41 23.92
N VAL A 867 -4.59 37.43 22.98
CA VAL A 867 -4.42 38.53 22.02
C VAL A 867 -5.57 38.57 21.02
N ASN A 868 -5.93 39.79 20.58
CA ASN A 868 -6.96 40.01 19.56
C ASN A 868 -6.32 40.58 18.27
N TYR A 869 -6.63 39.97 17.14
CA TYR A 869 -6.33 40.48 15.79
C TYR A 869 -7.64 40.94 15.14
N GLY A 870 -7.89 42.25 15.18
CA GLY A 870 -9.22 42.79 14.85
C GLY A 870 -10.30 42.23 15.78
N GLU A 871 -11.33 41.61 15.22
CA GLU A 871 -12.41 40.95 15.98
C GLU A 871 -12.09 39.49 16.34
N CYS A 872 -10.96 38.95 15.88
CA CYS A 872 -10.59 37.55 16.09
C CYS A 872 -9.75 37.40 17.37
N ASN A 873 -10.23 36.59 18.33
CA ASN A 873 -9.57 36.33 19.60
C ASN A 873 -8.77 35.02 19.58
N CYS A 874 -7.48 35.07 19.93
CA CYS A 874 -6.59 33.91 19.89
C CYS A 874 -6.97 32.79 20.86
N GLY A 875 -7.71 33.09 21.93
CA GLY A 875 -8.28 32.11 22.83
C GLY A 875 -9.54 31.42 22.29
N LEU A 876 -10.11 31.89 21.18
CA LEU A 876 -11.24 31.23 20.50
C LEU A 876 -10.87 30.64 19.16
N SER A 877 -9.86 31.19 18.50
CA SER A 877 -9.35 30.66 17.25
C SER A 877 -7.84 30.84 17.17
N PHE A 878 -7.11 29.76 17.04
CA PHE A 878 -5.67 29.80 16.83
C PHE A 878 -5.28 30.36 15.45
N LYS A 879 -6.25 30.43 14.52
CA LYS A 879 -6.05 30.87 13.12
C LYS A 879 -6.15 32.38 12.94
N CYS A 880 -6.34 33.17 14.01
CA CYS A 880 -6.47 34.62 13.85
C CYS A 880 -5.19 35.23 13.27
N THR A 881 -5.37 36.02 12.22
CA THR A 881 -4.31 36.79 11.57
C THR A 881 -4.82 38.17 11.16
N GLN A 882 -3.90 39.09 10.95
CA GLN A 882 -4.13 40.44 10.44
C GLN A 882 -3.02 40.81 9.46
N SER A 883 -3.38 41.57 8.41
CA SER A 883 -2.41 42.08 7.45
C SER A 883 -1.55 43.18 8.08
N SER A 884 -0.24 43.08 7.89
CA SER A 884 0.78 44.01 8.35
C SER A 884 1.76 44.27 7.19
N GLY A 885 1.46 45.28 6.37
CA GLY A 885 2.29 45.64 5.20
C GLY A 885 2.19 44.69 4.00
N GLY A 886 1.23 43.75 4.00
CA GLY A 886 1.06 42.73 2.95
C GLY A 886 1.51 41.33 3.39
N MET A 887 2.37 41.25 4.40
CA MET A 887 2.60 40.03 5.19
C MET A 887 1.52 39.88 6.27
N MET A 888 1.42 38.71 6.88
CA MET A 888 0.46 38.47 7.98
C MET A 888 1.18 38.37 9.33
N SER A 889 0.53 38.90 10.37
CA SER A 889 0.81 38.65 11.79
C SER A 889 -0.38 37.93 12.40
N GLY A 890 -0.21 37.13 13.44
CA GLY A 890 -1.30 36.34 14.00
C GLY A 890 -0.93 35.56 15.26
N CYS A 891 -1.87 34.78 15.79
CA CYS A 891 -1.69 34.07 17.05
C CYS A 891 -0.40 33.26 17.05
N TYR A 892 -0.17 32.52 15.97
CA TYR A 892 1.02 31.71 15.78
C TYR A 892 1.76 32.17 14.52
N PRO A 893 3.10 32.25 14.55
CA PRO A 893 3.91 32.45 13.34
C PRO A 893 3.57 31.44 12.23
N LEU A 894 3.23 30.22 12.61
CA LEU A 894 2.73 29.19 11.70
C LEU A 894 1.49 29.63 10.93
N GLU A 895 0.46 30.10 11.63
CA GLU A 895 -0.78 30.53 10.97
C GLU A 895 -0.55 31.80 10.15
N SER A 896 0.35 32.66 10.62
CA SER A 896 0.76 33.87 9.91
C SER A 896 1.42 33.55 8.56
N ILE A 897 2.44 32.68 8.54
CA ILE A 897 3.13 32.35 7.29
C ILE A 897 2.23 31.58 6.33
N LEU A 898 1.41 30.65 6.83
CA LEU A 898 0.51 29.85 5.99
C LEU A 898 -0.54 30.71 5.28
N GLN A 899 -1.06 31.74 5.96
CA GLN A 899 -2.06 32.66 5.39
C GLN A 899 -1.45 33.83 4.61
N THR A 900 -0.12 33.99 4.65
CA THR A 900 0.59 35.00 3.87
C THR A 900 0.49 34.68 2.38
N LYS A 901 0.25 35.72 1.57
CA LYS A 901 0.10 35.60 0.11
C LYS A 901 1.45 35.68 -0.60
N LEU A 902 1.52 35.02 -1.76
CA LEU A 902 2.74 34.93 -2.56
C LEU A 902 3.25 36.27 -3.10
N TYR A 903 2.37 37.20 -3.46
CA TYR A 903 2.76 38.41 -4.18
C TYR A 903 3.86 39.21 -3.47
N CYS A 904 3.92 39.15 -2.14
CA CYS A 904 4.96 39.84 -1.37
C CYS A 904 6.37 39.29 -1.59
N PHE A 905 6.52 38.03 -1.99
CA PHE A 905 7.84 37.46 -2.34
C PHE A 905 8.32 37.85 -3.75
N TYR A 906 7.45 38.48 -4.54
CA TYR A 906 7.69 38.92 -5.91
C TYR A 906 7.70 40.46 -6.03
N ASP A 907 7.36 41.19 -4.97
CA ASP A 907 7.31 42.66 -4.94
C ASP A 907 8.21 43.21 -3.83
N GLN A 908 9.33 43.81 -4.23
CA GLN A 908 10.28 44.44 -3.33
C GLN A 908 9.63 45.54 -2.48
N ASN A 909 8.62 46.25 -3.01
CA ASN A 909 7.90 47.26 -2.23
C ASN A 909 7.07 46.63 -1.12
N CYS A 910 6.52 45.42 -1.28
CA CYS A 910 5.83 44.74 -0.18
C CYS A 910 6.82 44.39 0.93
N ILE A 911 7.99 43.87 0.57
CA ILE A 911 9.06 43.52 1.51
C ILE A 911 9.53 44.78 2.27
N ASP A 912 9.83 45.86 1.54
CA ASP A 912 10.37 47.10 2.08
C ASP A 912 9.33 47.95 2.83
N SER A 913 8.04 47.88 2.45
CA SER A 913 6.96 48.58 3.17
C SER A 913 6.56 47.86 4.47
N SER A 914 6.84 46.56 4.59
CA SER A 914 6.63 45.79 5.81
C SER A 914 7.76 46.00 6.83
N GLY A 915 8.92 46.50 6.41
CA GLY A 915 10.02 46.88 7.29
C GLY A 915 11.18 47.49 6.51
N ASN A 916 11.92 48.42 7.11
CA ASN A 916 13.05 49.09 6.47
C ASN A 916 14.26 48.12 6.33
N PHE A 917 14.14 47.07 5.50
CA PHE A 917 15.13 45.98 5.32
C PHE A 917 16.31 46.35 4.39
N THR A 918 16.71 47.62 4.39
CA THR A 918 17.59 48.25 3.39
C THR A 918 19.02 47.70 3.27
N SER A 919 19.43 46.70 4.06
CA SER A 919 20.81 46.20 4.08
C SER A 919 21.07 44.90 3.29
N LEU A 920 20.01 44.17 2.89
CA LEU A 920 20.14 43.00 2.01
C LEU A 920 19.47 43.27 0.67
N ASN A 921 20.25 43.31 -0.41
CA ASN A 921 19.72 43.33 -1.79
C ASN A 921 19.08 41.96 -2.07
N MET A 922 17.82 41.80 -1.69
CA MET A 922 17.04 40.61 -1.95
C MET A 922 16.61 40.58 -3.43
N SER A 923 16.85 39.45 -4.11
CA SER A 923 16.27 39.25 -5.45
C SER A 923 14.83 38.78 -5.32
N THR A 924 13.89 39.49 -5.92
CA THR A 924 12.49 39.02 -6.08
C THR A 924 12.46 37.74 -6.89
N LEU A 925 11.50 36.86 -6.60
CA LEU A 925 11.28 35.65 -7.38
C LEU A 925 10.81 36.01 -8.82
N GLU A 926 11.12 35.17 -9.81
CA GLU A 926 10.88 35.52 -11.22
C GLU A 926 9.57 34.93 -11.78
N LYS A 927 9.21 33.69 -11.41
CA LYS A 927 7.99 33.00 -11.90
C LYS A 927 7.38 32.09 -10.83
N SER A 928 6.10 31.77 -10.99
CA SER A 928 5.40 30.72 -10.26
C SER A 928 4.28 30.19 -11.14
N GLN A 929 4.04 28.87 -11.13
CA GLN A 929 2.80 28.31 -11.65
C GLN A 929 1.57 28.73 -10.83
N PHE A 930 1.76 29.06 -9.55
CA PHE A 930 0.68 29.48 -8.67
C PHE A 930 0.30 30.93 -8.94
N ASN A 931 -0.99 31.25 -8.75
CA ASN A 931 -1.44 32.64 -8.77
C ASN A 931 -0.76 33.41 -7.62
N LEU A 932 -0.22 34.61 -7.86
CA LEU A 932 0.44 35.43 -6.83
C LEU A 932 -0.48 35.81 -5.66
N ASN A 933 -1.80 35.73 -5.84
CA ASN A 933 -2.77 35.89 -4.75
C ASN A 933 -2.99 34.62 -3.91
N SER A 934 -2.39 33.50 -4.28
CA SER A 934 -2.43 32.25 -3.50
C SER A 934 -1.61 32.40 -2.22
N THR A 935 -1.98 31.62 -1.20
CA THR A 935 -1.29 31.60 0.10
C THR A 935 -0.14 30.60 0.10
N ILE A 936 0.81 30.73 1.03
CA ILE A 936 1.84 29.71 1.26
C ILE A 936 1.23 28.35 1.59
N GLU A 937 0.10 28.31 2.32
CA GLU A 937 -0.66 27.07 2.56
C GLU A 937 -1.07 26.38 1.26
N SER A 938 -1.45 27.14 0.22
CA SER A 938 -1.82 26.57 -1.08
C SER A 938 -0.66 25.86 -1.78
N ILE A 939 0.57 26.36 -1.58
CA ILE A 939 1.80 25.77 -2.13
C ILE A 939 2.22 24.56 -1.31
N LEU A 940 2.11 24.67 0.03
CA LEU A 940 2.38 23.57 0.95
C LEU A 940 1.41 22.40 0.74
N ASN A 941 0.16 22.69 0.36
CA ASN A 941 -0.82 21.66 -0.02
C ASN A 941 -0.39 20.81 -1.23
N ASN A 942 0.62 21.29 -1.99
CA ASN A 942 1.28 20.56 -3.07
C ASN A 942 2.74 20.18 -2.72
N LEU A 943 3.09 20.08 -1.43
CA LEU A 943 4.45 19.81 -0.93
C LEU A 943 5.53 20.72 -1.53
N MET A 944 5.19 21.99 -1.75
CA MET A 944 6.10 22.96 -2.36
C MET A 944 6.55 22.59 -3.78
N ILE A 945 5.79 21.77 -4.52
CA ILE A 945 6.10 21.35 -5.89
C ILE A 945 5.32 22.21 -6.89
N GLU A 946 5.99 22.61 -7.97
CA GLU A 946 5.34 23.22 -9.13
C GLU A 946 5.01 22.17 -10.20
N GLU A 947 6.01 21.37 -10.61
CA GLU A 947 5.84 20.37 -11.67
C GLU A 947 6.65 19.09 -11.42
N TYR A 948 6.21 17.98 -12.02
CA TYR A 948 6.97 16.74 -12.12
C TYR A 948 7.36 16.50 -13.58
N LYS A 949 8.67 16.42 -13.86
CA LYS A 949 9.18 16.04 -15.17
C LYS A 949 9.28 14.52 -15.23
N THR A 950 8.44 13.90 -16.05
CA THR A 950 8.40 12.44 -16.23
C THR A 950 8.94 12.06 -17.59
N ASN A 951 9.91 11.15 -17.64
CA ASN A 951 10.45 10.59 -18.88
C ASN A 951 10.33 9.05 -18.86
N LEU A 952 9.66 8.49 -19.87
CA LEU A 952 9.37 7.06 -19.99
C LEU A 952 10.00 6.49 -21.26
N SER A 953 10.76 5.40 -21.14
CA SER A 953 11.39 4.69 -22.25
C SER A 953 10.72 3.33 -22.51
N TYR A 954 9.81 3.30 -23.49
CA TYR A 954 9.15 2.05 -23.89
C TYR A 954 10.14 1.00 -24.42
N GLU A 955 11.22 1.44 -25.08
CA GLU A 955 12.25 0.54 -25.59
C GLU A 955 13.00 -0.17 -24.46
N ASN A 956 13.37 0.55 -23.39
CA ASN A 956 14.00 -0.06 -22.23
C ASN A 956 13.06 -1.06 -21.54
N TYR A 957 11.77 -0.70 -21.40
CA TYR A 957 10.75 -1.61 -20.86
C TYR A 957 10.64 -2.89 -21.69
N PHE A 958 10.55 -2.78 -23.02
CA PHE A 958 10.49 -3.93 -23.93
C PHE A 958 11.74 -4.82 -23.80
N ASN A 959 12.92 -4.20 -23.75
CA ASN A 959 14.21 -4.89 -23.63
C ASN A 959 14.42 -5.56 -22.27
N GLN A 960 13.79 -5.08 -21.20
CA GLN A 960 13.79 -5.73 -19.88
C GLN A 960 12.77 -6.87 -19.82
N CYS A 961 11.55 -6.69 -20.34
CA CYS A 961 10.55 -7.76 -20.42
C CYS A 961 11.07 -8.97 -21.21
N GLN A 962 11.83 -8.74 -22.29
CA GLN A 962 12.37 -9.76 -23.20
C GLN A 962 11.31 -10.81 -23.55
N PRO A 963 10.34 -10.49 -24.42
CA PRO A 963 9.20 -11.36 -24.69
C PRO A 963 9.65 -12.75 -25.16
N LEU A 964 9.22 -13.79 -24.43
CA LEU A 964 9.51 -15.20 -24.72
C LEU A 964 8.84 -15.66 -26.00
N SER A 965 7.54 -15.37 -26.09
CA SER A 965 6.72 -15.67 -27.24
C SER A 965 5.53 -14.71 -27.30
N CYS A 966 5.18 -14.28 -28.51
CA CYS A 966 3.90 -13.64 -28.79
C CYS A 966 2.98 -14.63 -29.51
N SER A 967 1.72 -14.69 -29.11
CA SER A 967 0.69 -15.45 -29.78
C SER A 967 -0.47 -14.56 -30.19
N TYR A 968 -0.99 -14.77 -31.38
CA TYR A 968 -2.26 -14.17 -31.79
C TYR A 968 -3.13 -15.21 -32.47
N SER A 969 -4.45 -15.07 -32.31
CA SER A 969 -5.43 -16.00 -32.85
C SER A 969 -6.30 -15.32 -33.91
N TYR A 970 -6.53 -16.03 -35.01
CA TYR A 970 -7.49 -15.64 -36.02
C TYR A 970 -8.27 -16.85 -36.53
N ILE A 971 -9.45 -16.59 -37.07
CA ILE A 971 -10.33 -17.64 -37.59
C ILE A 971 -9.88 -17.98 -39.01
N LYS A 972 -9.46 -19.23 -39.22
CA LYS A 972 -9.08 -19.74 -40.54
C LYS A 972 -10.01 -20.88 -40.95
N THR A 973 -10.37 -20.93 -42.24
CA THR A 973 -11.06 -22.07 -42.83
C THR A 973 -10.14 -23.29 -42.90
N HIS A 974 -10.71 -24.51 -42.89
CA HIS A 974 -9.96 -25.77 -42.82
C HIS A 974 -8.86 -25.89 -43.89
N ASP A 975 -7.71 -26.45 -43.50
CA ASP A 975 -6.65 -26.78 -44.46
C ASP A 975 -7.09 -27.97 -45.32
N ILE A 976 -7.20 -27.71 -46.62
CA ILE A 976 -7.61 -28.70 -47.63
C ILE A 976 -6.73 -29.97 -47.53
N THR A 977 -5.45 -29.84 -47.16
CA THR A 977 -4.54 -30.98 -47.04
C THR A 977 -4.91 -31.96 -45.92
N GLN A 978 -5.31 -31.47 -44.74
CA GLN A 978 -5.74 -32.35 -43.63
C GLN A 978 -7.07 -33.04 -43.93
N THR A 979 -7.97 -32.35 -44.63
CA THR A 979 -9.24 -32.93 -45.12
C THR A 979 -8.96 -34.04 -46.13
N ILE A 980 -8.02 -33.84 -47.07
CA ILE A 980 -7.59 -34.86 -48.04
C ILE A 980 -6.99 -36.08 -47.34
N ILE A 981 -6.10 -35.90 -46.36
CA ILE A 981 -5.47 -37.01 -45.62
C ILE A 981 -6.52 -37.84 -44.87
N SER A 982 -7.48 -37.18 -44.22
CA SER A 982 -8.58 -37.85 -43.52
C SER A 982 -9.47 -38.63 -44.49
N LEU A 983 -9.78 -38.06 -45.67
CA LEU A 983 -10.55 -38.73 -46.73
C LEU A 983 -9.80 -39.94 -47.32
N ILE A 984 -8.49 -39.86 -47.50
CA ILE A 984 -7.64 -40.98 -47.95
C ILE A 984 -7.65 -42.11 -46.92
N SER A 985 -7.59 -41.79 -45.62
CA SER A 985 -7.62 -42.81 -44.55
C SER A 985 -8.96 -43.55 -44.46
N LEU A 986 -10.08 -42.90 -44.80
CA LEU A 986 -11.43 -43.48 -44.79
C LEU A 986 -11.77 -44.24 -46.09
N TYR A 987 -11.04 -43.97 -47.18
CA TYR A 987 -11.30 -44.52 -48.51
C TYR A 987 -11.37 -46.05 -48.51
N GLY A 988 -10.45 -46.72 -47.81
CA GLY A 988 -10.37 -48.18 -47.75
C GLY A 988 -11.63 -48.85 -47.16
N GLY A 989 -12.18 -48.31 -46.07
CA GLY A 989 -13.42 -48.81 -45.47
C GLY A 989 -14.66 -48.46 -46.29
N LEU A 990 -14.71 -47.23 -46.82
CA LEU A 990 -15.81 -46.72 -47.64
C LEU A 990 -16.01 -47.51 -48.94
N VAL A 991 -14.92 -47.95 -49.58
CA VAL A 991 -14.99 -48.76 -50.82
C VAL A 991 -15.69 -50.10 -50.58
N ILE A 992 -15.44 -50.74 -49.44
CA ILE A 992 -16.03 -52.05 -49.12
C ILE A 992 -17.53 -51.90 -48.85
N ILE A 993 -17.92 -50.89 -48.06
CA ILE A 993 -19.31 -50.65 -47.67
C ILE A 993 -20.15 -50.22 -48.87
N THR A 994 -19.65 -49.30 -49.69
CA THR A 994 -20.36 -48.83 -50.89
C THR A 994 -20.54 -49.93 -51.94
N ARG A 995 -19.60 -50.90 -52.03
CA ARG A 995 -19.79 -52.11 -52.85
C ARG A 995 -20.89 -53.02 -52.29
N CYS A 996 -20.96 -53.19 -50.98
CA CYS A 996 -22.03 -53.98 -50.34
C CYS A 996 -23.40 -53.33 -50.55
N LEU A 997 -23.50 -52.01 -50.35
CA LEU A 997 -24.70 -51.23 -50.62
C LEU A 997 -25.12 -51.32 -52.09
N ALA A 998 -24.18 -51.22 -53.03
CA ALA A 998 -24.46 -51.40 -54.46
C ALA A 998 -25.02 -52.80 -54.80
N ILE A 999 -24.49 -53.86 -54.17
CA ILE A 999 -25.00 -55.23 -54.36
C ILE A 999 -26.44 -55.36 -53.82
N ILE A 1000 -26.71 -54.82 -52.64
CA ILE A 1000 -28.04 -54.83 -52.03
C ILE A 1000 -29.03 -54.03 -52.89
N PHE A 1001 -28.63 -52.84 -53.32
CA PHE A 1001 -29.47 -51.96 -54.13
C PHE A 1001 -29.76 -52.55 -55.52
N VAL A 1002 -28.80 -53.20 -56.16
CA VAL A 1002 -29.00 -53.92 -57.42
C VAL A 1002 -29.95 -55.11 -57.24
N LYS A 1003 -29.86 -55.86 -56.13
CA LYS A 1003 -30.81 -56.93 -55.82
C LYS A 1003 -32.23 -56.40 -55.62
N ILE A 1004 -32.40 -55.27 -54.90
CA ILE A 1004 -33.70 -54.63 -54.69
C ILE A 1004 -34.27 -54.07 -56.00
N TYR A 1005 -33.42 -53.44 -56.83
CA TYR A 1005 -33.79 -52.91 -58.14
C TYR A 1005 -34.22 -54.02 -59.11
N GLN A 1006 -33.50 -55.15 -59.15
CA GLN A 1006 -33.87 -56.32 -59.94
C GLN A 1006 -35.17 -56.96 -59.43
N HIS A 1007 -35.39 -57.01 -58.11
CA HIS A 1007 -36.62 -57.54 -57.54
C HIS A 1007 -37.85 -56.66 -57.89
N LYS A 1008 -37.66 -55.34 -57.99
CA LYS A 1008 -38.70 -54.40 -58.45
C LYS A 1008 -38.93 -54.45 -59.96
N LYS A 1009 -37.88 -54.62 -60.78
CA LYS A 1009 -37.96 -54.73 -62.24
C LYS A 1009 -38.68 -56.02 -62.70
N ASN A 1010 -38.50 -57.12 -61.98
CA ASN A 1010 -39.15 -58.40 -62.28
C ASN A 1010 -40.64 -58.46 -61.87
N ARG A 1011 -41.19 -57.43 -61.21
CA ARG A 1011 -42.63 -57.32 -60.92
C ARG A 1011 -43.42 -56.54 -61.99
N ILE A 1012 -42.77 -55.93 -62.98
CA ILE A 1012 -43.40 -54.94 -63.89
C ILE A 1012 -43.60 -55.46 -65.34
N ASN A 1013 -43.24 -56.71 -65.68
CA ASN A 1013 -43.53 -57.27 -67.02
C ASN A 1013 -44.17 -58.68 -66.95
N PRO A 1014 -45.45 -58.82 -67.33
CA PRO A 1014 -45.93 -60.02 -68.01
C PRO A 1014 -46.70 -59.66 -69.30
N GLU A 1015 -46.36 -60.32 -70.43
CA GLU A 1015 -47.14 -60.52 -71.68
C GLU A 1015 -46.15 -61.03 -72.77
N VAL A 1016 -46.29 -62.11 -73.58
CA VAL A 1016 -47.31 -63.16 -73.86
C VAL A 1016 -46.62 -64.36 -74.57
N LEU A 1017 -47.28 -65.54 -74.57
CA LEU A 1017 -47.63 -66.41 -75.74
C LEU A 1017 -47.19 -67.90 -75.77
N GLN A 1018 -48.10 -68.75 -75.27
CA GLN A 1018 -48.81 -69.90 -75.91
C GLN A 1018 -48.09 -71.16 -76.49
N GLN A 1019 -48.66 -72.30 -76.04
CA GLN A 1019 -48.94 -73.60 -76.71
C GLN A 1019 -47.76 -74.60 -76.88
N ASN A 1020 -47.83 -75.90 -76.52
CA ASN A 1020 -48.92 -76.84 -76.23
C ASN A 1020 -48.42 -78.06 -75.43
N ILE A 1021 -49.33 -78.61 -74.58
CA ILE A 1021 -49.36 -79.88 -73.80
C ILE A 1021 -48.40 -79.98 -72.61
#